data_AF-A0A1E7LAX8-F1
#
_entry.id   AF-A0A1E7LAX8-F1
#
_cell.length_a   1.000
_cell.length_b   1.000
_cell.length_c   1.000
_cell.angle_alpha   90.00
_cell.angle_beta   90.00
_cell.angle_gamma   90.00
#
_symmetry.space_group_name_H-M   'P 1'
#
loop_
_entity.id
_entity.type
_entity.pdbx_description
1 polymer ?
#
loop_
_entity_poly.entity_id
_entity_poly.type
_entity_poly.pdbx_seq_one_letter_code
_entity_poly.pdbx_strand_id
1 'polypeptide(L)'
;MDRPDLHQHALGALLRGDVAGARAHLVEALPDLLSAGGARVVVLRSRLGATADDVRSVRSRCHRALKGRALVALSPWERRDVLLVHPAGDQSASDDLAQSLRRLCPPEAGMQVGVGRPAPWGHLVESHATAVQQTTLQPVSRAVQRLREAGVPPLWMVLASVTEAREWAAVVTQMVADALRSEEALAELLFEGALTLGRGPAEAARALGGGQARQPGKRNALSRLPAVLQQHTETGGTHVDRALLHTWLRVQALAPVSPRRTLTSAQRTWENVRAHADVEQWAADLLGLLGDREEEDAALRTWFIEGGTSPAAAVLGCSERTVLERLRRASAALDRDLMHSKADMYEVLVALLVEDGEVAQRLVVHDPAAHALTARSRRASPTAASSFIGTRWSGVLAQEYAEEHQREIQQRVGHSTDVEFYKRLSEVMPLGDIFKAIRRFRQAATELAAAWGIEQIVDVGCLPPETSLMQAHAPRARWVLADDDPFLVIGIDDVLGLPPLDQYEIEVMAMDHAVPERMLADLADHRIDVSRPVALNYGKGSNFLTPSLARRTIDGLAPGSMLIMAQLDESYEDLQEGLEMMRRALVSVPARPFQEIKELFGGLPLVDPTPGSTELVPVEEGLVPIGQWRAHDARQGHPSVCAGVALVPPK
;
A
#
# COMPACT_ATOMS: atom_id res chain seq x y z
N MET A 1 39.60 1.71 -5.44
CA MET A 1 38.44 2.45 -5.98
C MET A 1 37.21 1.91 -5.27
N ASP A 2 36.40 2.77 -4.67
CA ASP A 2 35.10 2.37 -4.11
C ASP A 2 34.18 1.97 -5.28
N ARG A 3 33.66 0.75 -5.26
CA ARG A 3 32.76 0.20 -6.29
C ARG A 3 31.37 0.03 -5.67
N PRO A 4 30.57 1.11 -5.56
CA PRO A 4 29.30 1.08 -4.85
C PRO A 4 28.32 0.05 -5.42
N ASP A 5 28.38 -0.22 -6.72
CA ASP A 5 27.50 -1.20 -7.38
C ASP A 5 27.79 -2.63 -6.90
N LEU A 6 29.06 -2.98 -6.64
CA LEU A 6 29.41 -4.31 -6.11
C LEU A 6 28.87 -4.51 -4.69
N HIS A 7 28.90 -3.47 -3.87
CA HIS A 7 28.32 -3.54 -2.52
C HIS A 7 26.81 -3.74 -2.57
N GLN A 8 26.13 -3.07 -3.52
CA GLN A 8 24.70 -3.22 -3.71
C GLN A 8 24.32 -4.64 -4.14
N HIS A 9 25.05 -5.20 -5.11
CA HIS A 9 24.85 -6.59 -5.56
C HIS A 9 25.13 -7.60 -4.45
N ALA A 10 26.25 -7.44 -3.73
CA ALA A 10 26.61 -8.30 -2.60
C ALA A 10 25.54 -8.27 -1.50
N LEU A 11 25.06 -7.08 -1.13
CA LEU A 11 24.00 -6.91 -0.15
C LEU A 11 22.72 -7.63 -0.60
N GLY A 12 22.32 -7.46 -1.85
CA GLY A 12 21.15 -8.14 -2.41
C GLY A 12 21.28 -9.67 -2.37
N ALA A 13 22.45 -10.20 -2.68
CA ALA A 13 22.73 -11.64 -2.60
C ALA A 13 22.65 -12.15 -1.13
N LEU A 14 23.31 -11.44 -0.19
CA LEU A 14 23.27 -11.80 1.23
C LEU A 14 21.86 -11.80 1.81
N LEU A 15 21.03 -10.81 1.46
CA LEU A 15 19.66 -10.71 1.97
C LEU A 15 18.72 -11.75 1.36
N ARG A 16 19.11 -12.40 0.26
CA ARG A 16 18.44 -13.60 -0.29
C ARG A 16 19.03 -14.92 0.20
N GLY A 17 20.01 -14.88 1.13
CA GLY A 17 20.73 -16.05 1.59
C GLY A 17 21.75 -16.62 0.60
N ASP A 18 22.02 -15.95 -0.53
CA ASP A 18 23.01 -16.35 -1.52
C ASP A 18 24.42 -15.88 -1.10
N VAL A 19 25.00 -16.62 -0.14
CA VAL A 19 26.34 -16.33 0.37
C VAL A 19 27.42 -16.54 -0.69
N ALA A 20 27.21 -17.46 -1.64
CA ALA A 20 28.15 -17.75 -2.71
C ALA A 20 28.23 -16.61 -3.73
N GLY A 21 27.07 -16.13 -4.19
CA GLY A 21 26.99 -14.95 -5.07
C GLY A 21 27.54 -13.70 -4.39
N ALA A 22 27.23 -13.49 -3.11
CA ALA A 22 27.82 -12.40 -2.34
C ALA A 22 29.35 -12.48 -2.29
N ARG A 23 29.91 -13.68 -2.05
CA ARG A 23 31.36 -13.91 -2.01
C ARG A 23 32.03 -13.52 -3.32
N ALA A 24 31.42 -13.84 -4.47
CA ALA A 24 31.94 -13.47 -5.78
C ALA A 24 32.11 -11.95 -5.96
N HIS A 25 31.22 -11.15 -5.37
CA HIS A 25 31.29 -9.69 -5.42
C HIS A 25 32.21 -9.08 -4.35
N LEU A 26 32.42 -9.77 -3.22
CA LEU A 26 33.14 -9.24 -2.06
C LEU A 26 34.61 -9.65 -2.00
N VAL A 27 35.06 -10.65 -2.77
CA VAL A 27 36.40 -11.25 -2.62
C VAL A 27 37.54 -10.23 -2.74
N GLU A 28 37.39 -9.21 -3.59
CA GLU A 28 38.39 -8.16 -3.79
C GLU A 28 38.26 -7.01 -2.79
N ALA A 29 37.04 -6.69 -2.37
CA ALA A 29 36.74 -5.47 -1.61
C ALA A 29 36.77 -5.70 -0.09
N LEU A 30 36.28 -6.84 0.36
CA LEU A 30 36.05 -7.17 1.77
C LEU A 30 36.30 -8.68 2.03
N PRO A 31 37.53 -9.19 1.78
CA PRO A 31 37.82 -10.63 1.81
C PRO A 31 37.53 -11.29 3.17
N ASP A 32 37.72 -10.54 4.25
CA ASP A 32 37.54 -11.04 5.61
C ASP A 32 36.10 -10.97 6.12
N LEU A 33 35.20 -10.26 5.42
CA LEU A 33 33.83 -10.04 5.90
C LEU A 33 33.11 -11.37 6.15
N LEU A 34 33.21 -12.30 5.19
CA LEU A 34 32.53 -13.60 5.22
C LEU A 34 33.34 -14.69 5.96
N SER A 35 34.38 -14.31 6.71
CA SER A 35 35.14 -15.25 7.56
C SER A 35 34.43 -15.56 8.88
N ALA A 36 33.55 -14.65 9.33
CA ALA A 36 32.73 -14.86 10.52
C ALA A 36 31.60 -15.87 10.24
N GLY A 37 31.12 -16.55 11.29
CA GLY A 37 29.98 -17.48 11.18
C GLY A 37 28.63 -16.82 10.87
N GLY A 38 28.56 -15.49 10.94
CA GLY A 38 27.37 -14.71 10.63
C GLY A 38 27.64 -13.21 10.66
N ALA A 39 26.57 -12.43 10.57
CA ALA A 39 26.61 -10.98 10.64
C ALA A 39 25.39 -10.40 11.32
N ARG A 40 25.47 -9.10 11.58
CA ARG A 40 24.33 -8.28 11.92
C ARG A 40 24.15 -7.17 10.89
N VAL A 41 22.90 -6.80 10.67
CA VAL A 41 22.53 -5.67 9.83
C VAL A 41 22.26 -4.47 10.72
N VAL A 42 22.80 -3.32 10.36
CA VAL A 42 22.44 -2.02 10.93
C VAL A 42 21.72 -1.22 9.86
N VAL A 43 20.61 -0.60 10.22
CA VAL A 43 19.84 0.30 9.36
C VAL A 43 20.03 1.72 9.89
N LEU A 44 20.58 2.60 9.07
CA LEU A 44 20.60 4.04 9.32
C LEU A 44 19.55 4.70 8.44
N ARG A 45 18.49 5.20 9.05
CA ARG A 45 17.33 5.77 8.36
C ARG A 45 17.32 7.28 8.47
N SER A 46 17.25 7.98 7.34
CA SER A 46 17.13 9.44 7.33
C SER A 46 15.71 9.93 7.61
N ARG A 47 15.56 11.22 8.00
CA ARG A 47 14.26 11.85 8.22
C ARG A 47 13.44 11.94 6.93
N LEU A 48 12.13 12.09 7.08
CA LEU A 48 11.25 12.61 6.02
C LEU A 48 11.83 13.94 5.50
N GLY A 49 11.95 14.05 4.17
CA GLY A 49 12.51 15.23 3.49
C GLY A 49 14.02 15.18 3.23
N ALA A 50 14.74 14.15 3.67
CA ALA A 50 16.15 13.99 3.31
C ALA A 50 16.32 13.72 1.81
N THR A 51 17.26 14.44 1.20
CA THR A 51 17.57 14.29 -0.22
C THR A 51 18.37 13.01 -0.48
N ALA A 52 18.42 12.56 -1.73
CA ALA A 52 19.28 11.44 -2.12
C ALA A 52 20.77 11.72 -1.81
N ASP A 53 21.20 12.99 -1.88
CA ASP A 53 22.57 13.39 -1.57
C ASP A 53 22.88 13.30 -0.08
N ASP A 54 21.92 13.60 0.80
CA ASP A 54 22.09 13.42 2.24
C ASP A 54 22.36 11.95 2.58
N VAL A 55 21.59 11.03 1.99
CA VAL A 55 21.72 9.59 2.21
C VAL A 55 23.05 9.07 1.64
N ARG A 56 23.44 9.53 0.43
CA ARG A 56 24.76 9.23 -0.16
C ARG A 56 25.91 9.76 0.69
N SER A 57 25.76 10.93 1.30
CA SER A 57 26.74 11.53 2.22
C SER A 57 26.88 10.69 3.49
N VAL A 58 25.78 10.25 4.10
CA VAL A 58 25.79 9.31 5.24
C VAL A 58 26.51 8.01 4.87
N ARG A 59 26.15 7.39 3.73
CA ARG A 59 26.80 6.16 3.24
C ARG A 59 28.32 6.34 3.15
N SER A 60 28.75 7.44 2.54
CA SER A 60 30.17 7.76 2.36
C SER A 60 30.91 7.96 3.68
N ARG A 61 30.28 8.61 4.67
CA ARG A 61 30.83 8.76 6.03
C ARG A 61 30.97 7.41 6.74
N CYS A 62 29.94 6.56 6.66
CA CYS A 62 29.97 5.22 7.26
C CYS A 62 31.07 4.35 6.63
N HIS A 63 31.17 4.36 5.30
CA HIS A 63 32.20 3.62 4.58
C HIS A 63 33.61 4.04 5.02
N ARG A 64 33.89 5.35 5.08
CA ARG A 64 35.18 5.88 5.57
C ARG A 64 35.47 5.50 7.02
N ALA A 65 34.47 5.55 7.89
CA ALA A 65 34.65 5.28 9.31
C ALA A 65 34.87 3.79 9.61
N LEU A 66 34.25 2.91 8.82
CA LEU A 66 34.34 1.46 9.02
C LEU A 66 35.57 0.86 8.35
N LYS A 67 36.19 1.54 7.38
CA LYS A 67 37.47 1.15 6.75
C LYS A 67 37.47 -0.31 6.27
N GLY A 68 36.39 -0.73 5.62
CA GLY A 68 36.25 -2.11 5.12
C GLY A 68 35.94 -3.17 6.19
N ARG A 69 35.64 -2.79 7.44
CA ARG A 69 35.19 -3.73 8.48
C ARG A 69 33.72 -4.15 8.34
N ALA A 70 32.98 -3.49 7.45
CA ALA A 70 31.58 -3.77 7.18
C ALA A 70 31.25 -3.44 5.73
N LEU A 71 30.30 -4.17 5.16
CA LEU A 71 29.65 -3.81 3.92
C LEU A 71 28.73 -2.62 4.17
N VAL A 72 28.83 -1.56 3.37
CA VAL A 72 27.98 -0.37 3.47
C VAL A 72 27.35 -0.11 2.12
N ALA A 73 26.02 -0.10 2.06
CA ALA A 73 25.25 0.04 0.83
C ALA A 73 23.98 0.87 1.08
N LEU A 74 23.37 1.37 0.00
CA LEU A 74 22.04 1.95 0.11
C LEU A 74 21.03 0.80 0.22
N SER A 75 19.96 1.00 0.98
CA SER A 75 18.87 0.03 0.96
C SER A 75 18.29 -0.03 -0.45
N PRO A 76 18.17 -1.23 -1.07
CA PRO A 76 17.49 -1.36 -2.36
C PRO A 76 15.98 -1.10 -2.24
N TRP A 77 15.46 -1.00 -1.02
CA TRP A 77 14.03 -0.93 -0.74
C TRP A 77 13.56 0.42 -0.24
N GLU A 78 14.44 1.16 0.41
CA GLU A 78 14.12 2.44 1.02
C GLU A 78 15.20 3.46 0.67
N ARG A 79 14.84 4.46 -0.14
CA ARG A 79 15.79 5.46 -0.64
C ARG A 79 16.47 6.27 0.47
N ARG A 80 15.88 6.26 1.68
CA ARG A 80 16.37 6.96 2.88
C ARG A 80 17.24 6.11 3.80
N ASP A 81 17.36 4.81 3.55
CA ASP A 81 18.07 3.88 4.43
C ASP A 81 19.47 3.59 3.89
N VAL A 82 20.47 3.63 4.78
CA VAL A 82 21.81 3.07 4.56
C VAL A 82 21.91 1.79 5.37
N LEU A 83 22.27 0.70 4.70
CA LEU A 83 22.44 -0.61 5.34
C LEU A 83 23.92 -0.89 5.56
N LEU A 84 24.23 -1.40 6.74
CA LEU A 84 25.56 -1.85 7.11
C LEU A 84 25.50 -3.31 7.51
N VAL A 85 26.30 -4.17 6.88
CA VAL A 85 26.44 -5.56 7.29
C VAL A 85 27.78 -5.72 7.99
N HIS A 86 27.72 -5.90 9.29
CA HIS A 86 28.89 -6.03 10.16
C HIS A 86 29.04 -7.49 10.61
N PRO A 87 30.22 -8.11 10.51
CA PRO A 87 30.45 -9.47 10.99
C PRO A 87 30.04 -9.62 12.46
N ALA A 88 29.38 -10.73 12.78
CA ALA A 88 28.99 -11.05 14.14
C ALA A 88 30.22 -11.61 14.88
N GLY A 89 31.00 -10.71 15.47
CA GLY A 89 32.09 -11.05 16.40
C GLY A 89 31.65 -10.97 17.87
N ASP A 90 32.65 -10.96 18.77
CA ASP A 90 32.48 -10.80 20.21
C ASP A 90 31.49 -9.67 20.57
N GLN A 91 30.61 -9.89 21.55
CA GLN A 91 29.48 -9.01 21.86
C GLN A 91 29.91 -7.59 22.22
N SER A 92 31.09 -7.42 22.83
CA SER A 92 31.68 -6.12 23.16
C SER A 92 31.82 -5.18 21.95
N ALA A 93 32.13 -5.74 20.77
CA ALA A 93 32.25 -4.96 19.54
C ALA A 93 30.90 -4.44 19.00
N SER A 94 29.77 -4.96 19.50
CA SER A 94 28.43 -4.57 19.08
C SER A 94 28.02 -3.20 19.61
N ASP A 95 28.17 -3.02 20.92
CA ASP A 95 27.77 -1.79 21.59
C ASP A 95 28.68 -0.63 21.15
N ASP A 96 29.96 -0.92 20.97
CA ASP A 96 30.94 0.00 20.39
C ASP A 96 30.57 0.41 18.96
N LEU A 97 30.08 -0.50 18.12
CA LEU A 97 29.64 -0.19 16.76
C LEU A 97 28.43 0.74 16.77
N ALA A 98 27.40 0.40 17.55
CA ALA A 98 26.19 1.22 17.65
C ALA A 98 26.52 2.62 18.18
N GLN A 99 27.36 2.70 19.21
CA GLN A 99 27.80 3.98 19.77
C GLN A 99 28.65 4.78 18.79
N SER A 100 29.55 4.13 18.05
CA SER A 100 30.35 4.75 17.00
C SER A 100 29.49 5.28 15.87
N LEU A 101 28.49 4.52 15.42
CA LEU A 101 27.55 4.95 14.38
C LEU A 101 26.68 6.12 14.82
N ARG A 102 26.23 6.14 16.09
CA ARG A 102 25.52 7.29 16.67
C ARG A 102 26.38 8.56 16.71
N ARG A 103 27.70 8.43 16.93
CA ARG A 103 28.64 9.57 16.86
C ARG A 103 28.85 10.07 15.42
N LEU A 104 28.85 9.15 14.45
CA LEU A 104 29.01 9.47 13.03
C LEU A 104 27.75 10.10 12.41
N CYS A 105 26.59 9.77 12.97
CA CYS A 105 25.27 10.23 12.54
C CYS A 105 24.57 10.91 13.72
N PRO A 106 24.97 12.14 14.10
CA PRO A 106 24.42 12.80 15.29
C PRO A 106 22.89 12.94 15.18
N PRO A 107 22.15 12.85 16.30
CA PRO A 107 20.68 12.95 16.33
C PRO A 107 20.12 14.22 15.67
N GLU A 108 20.92 15.29 15.63
CA GLU A 108 20.64 16.56 14.96
C GLU A 108 20.43 16.39 13.45
N ALA A 109 21.19 15.49 12.82
CA ALA A 109 21.02 15.08 11.43
C ALA A 109 19.77 14.21 11.22
N GLY A 110 19.12 13.79 12.32
CA GLY A 110 17.83 13.11 12.25
C GLY A 110 17.84 11.65 11.87
N MET A 111 19.03 11.05 11.85
CA MET A 111 19.17 9.64 11.52
C MET A 111 18.67 8.76 12.67
N GLN A 112 17.84 7.79 12.33
CA GLN A 112 17.45 6.69 13.20
C GLN A 112 18.40 5.51 12.98
N VAL A 113 18.78 4.81 14.05
CA VAL A 113 19.73 3.69 14.01
C VAL A 113 19.07 2.46 14.62
N GLY A 114 18.85 1.44 13.81
CA GLY A 114 18.36 0.14 14.27
C GLY A 114 19.40 -0.93 14.04
N VAL A 115 19.62 -1.77 15.05
CA VAL A 115 20.66 -2.80 15.06
C VAL A 115 19.98 -4.16 15.14
N GLY A 116 20.20 -4.96 14.11
CA GLY A 116 19.69 -6.32 14.03
C GLY A 116 20.38 -7.26 14.99
N ARG A 117 19.70 -8.35 15.36
CA ARG A 117 20.33 -9.46 16.07
C ARG A 117 21.38 -10.14 15.16
N PRO A 118 22.47 -10.68 15.71
CA PRO A 118 23.37 -11.54 14.94
C PRO A 118 22.60 -12.70 14.31
N ALA A 119 22.86 -12.97 13.03
CA ALA A 119 22.28 -14.08 12.28
C ALA A 119 23.35 -14.75 11.40
N PRO A 120 23.24 -16.06 11.13
CA PRO A 120 24.04 -16.71 10.08
C PRO A 120 23.88 -16.00 8.74
N TRP A 121 24.87 -16.09 7.86
CA TRP A 121 24.83 -15.40 6.55
C TRP A 121 23.63 -15.78 5.68
N GLY A 122 23.18 -17.03 5.73
CA GLY A 122 21.98 -17.49 5.03
C GLY A 122 20.67 -16.89 5.57
N HIS A 123 20.70 -16.31 6.76
CA HIS A 123 19.55 -15.78 7.50
C HIS A 123 19.68 -14.27 7.77
N LEU A 124 20.51 -13.57 7.00
CA LEU A 124 20.81 -12.16 7.24
C LEU A 124 19.56 -11.26 7.16
N VAL A 125 18.54 -11.72 6.44
CA VAL A 125 17.22 -11.08 6.37
C VAL A 125 16.55 -10.92 7.74
N GLU A 126 16.72 -11.87 8.67
CA GLU A 126 16.18 -11.81 10.04
C GLU A 126 16.85 -10.69 10.86
N SER A 127 18.16 -10.52 10.64
CA SER A 127 18.91 -9.42 11.23
C SER A 127 18.43 -8.08 10.68
N HIS A 128 18.27 -7.97 9.36
CA HIS A 128 17.72 -6.78 8.71
C HIS A 128 16.31 -6.46 9.24
N ALA A 129 15.43 -7.45 9.35
CA ALA A 129 14.09 -7.32 9.92
C ALA A 129 14.11 -6.63 11.28
N THR A 130 14.93 -7.17 12.19
CA THR A 130 15.06 -6.66 13.54
C THR A 130 15.60 -5.22 13.52
N ALA A 131 16.59 -4.94 12.66
CA ALA A 131 17.17 -3.61 12.52
C ALA A 131 16.12 -2.58 12.03
N VAL A 132 15.35 -2.95 11.01
CA VAL A 132 14.25 -2.15 10.47
C VAL A 132 13.17 -1.90 11.51
N GLN A 133 12.83 -2.93 12.27
CA GLN A 133 11.84 -2.80 13.32
C GLN A 133 12.33 -1.83 14.40
N GLN A 134 13.60 -1.91 14.80
CA GLN A 134 14.16 -0.96 15.75
C GLN A 134 14.17 0.48 15.22
N THR A 135 14.50 0.72 13.94
CA THR A 135 14.38 2.08 13.38
C THR A 135 12.94 2.55 13.34
N THR A 136 11.98 1.65 13.12
CA THR A 136 10.55 1.99 13.11
C THR A 136 9.99 2.23 14.51
N LEU A 137 10.53 1.56 15.52
CA LEU A 137 10.22 1.80 16.94
C LEU A 137 10.96 3.03 17.51
N GLN A 138 11.91 3.63 16.80
CA GLN A 138 12.60 4.85 17.24
C GLN A 138 11.81 6.16 17.13
N PRO A 139 11.03 6.45 16.06
CA PRO A 139 10.10 7.57 16.08
C PRO A 139 9.00 7.32 17.11
N VAL A 140 8.60 6.06 17.29
CA VAL A 140 7.81 5.64 18.44
C VAL A 140 8.56 6.02 19.72
N SER A 141 9.89 5.94 19.84
CA SER A 141 10.63 6.41 21.02
C SER A 141 10.42 7.89 21.38
N ARG A 142 10.09 8.79 20.44
CA ARG A 142 9.73 10.18 20.78
C ARG A 142 8.29 10.28 21.28
N ALA A 143 7.36 9.57 20.66
CA ALA A 143 6.01 9.40 21.19
C ALA A 143 6.07 8.71 22.56
N VAL A 144 6.73 7.54 22.70
CA VAL A 144 7.10 6.86 23.95
C VAL A 144 7.74 7.81 24.95
N GLN A 145 8.60 8.73 24.52
CA GLN A 145 9.24 9.66 25.44
C GLN A 145 8.25 10.72 25.94
N ARG A 146 7.43 11.32 25.06
CA ARG A 146 6.33 12.21 25.46
C ARG A 146 5.28 11.50 26.30
N LEU A 147 5.02 10.24 25.98
CA LEU A 147 4.12 9.36 26.68
C LEU A 147 4.66 8.97 28.05
N ARG A 148 5.96 8.68 28.17
CA ARG A 148 6.65 8.53 29.45
C ARG A 148 6.63 9.83 30.25
N GLU A 149 6.78 10.97 29.59
CA GLU A 149 6.61 12.30 30.20
C GLU A 149 5.15 12.50 30.67
N ALA A 150 4.18 11.92 29.97
CA ALA A 150 2.76 11.86 30.34
C ALA A 150 2.42 10.68 31.28
N GLY A 151 3.39 9.84 31.65
CA GLY A 151 3.21 8.68 32.53
C GLY A 151 2.65 7.39 31.89
N VAL A 152 2.27 7.39 30.61
CA VAL A 152 1.59 6.26 29.96
C VAL A 152 2.54 5.50 29.02
N PRO A 153 3.18 4.38 29.39
CA PRO A 153 4.05 3.66 28.47
C PRO A 153 3.28 3.14 27.23
N PRO A 154 3.94 2.87 26.09
CA PRO A 154 3.29 2.19 24.97
C PRO A 154 2.85 0.77 25.35
N LEU A 155 1.76 0.29 24.75
CA LEU A 155 1.18 -1.02 25.03
C LEU A 155 2.21 -2.15 25.02
N TRP A 156 3.04 -2.20 23.97
CA TRP A 156 4.01 -3.29 23.81
C TRP A 156 5.04 -3.36 24.94
N MET A 157 5.36 -2.23 25.60
CA MET A 157 6.27 -2.23 26.75
C MET A 157 5.61 -2.91 27.95
N VAL A 158 4.34 -2.60 28.19
CA VAL A 158 3.51 -3.21 29.24
C VAL A 158 3.38 -4.70 28.96
N LEU A 159 3.00 -5.07 27.73
CA LEU A 159 2.85 -6.48 27.36
C LEU A 159 4.17 -7.27 27.40
N ALA A 160 5.32 -6.63 27.17
CA ALA A 160 6.61 -7.31 27.28
C ALA A 160 6.98 -7.68 28.73
N SER A 161 6.48 -6.93 29.73
CA SER A 161 6.64 -7.28 31.15
C SER A 161 5.60 -8.27 31.66
N VAL A 162 4.41 -8.30 31.05
CA VAL A 162 3.32 -9.22 31.43
C VAL A 162 3.65 -10.64 30.96
N THR A 163 3.58 -11.61 31.87
CA THR A 163 3.92 -13.00 31.54
C THR A 163 2.85 -13.63 30.66
N GLU A 164 1.59 -13.36 30.99
CA GLU A 164 0.38 -13.80 30.31
C GLU A 164 0.37 -13.35 28.85
N ALA A 165 0.82 -12.12 28.56
CA ALA A 165 0.94 -11.60 27.20
C ALA A 165 1.98 -12.34 26.37
N ARG A 166 3.13 -12.67 26.97
CA ARG A 166 4.18 -13.47 26.31
C ARG A 166 3.71 -14.90 26.07
N GLU A 167 3.00 -15.49 27.03
CA GLU A 167 2.43 -16.83 26.90
C GLU A 167 1.33 -16.89 25.84
N TRP A 168 0.42 -15.92 25.83
CA TRP A 168 -0.59 -15.74 24.78
C TRP A 168 0.08 -15.62 23.41
N ALA A 169 1.08 -14.75 23.30
CA ALA A 169 1.79 -14.56 22.05
C ALA A 169 2.49 -15.84 21.58
N ALA A 170 3.02 -16.67 22.49
CA ALA A 170 3.61 -17.96 22.17
C ALA A 170 2.59 -18.96 21.64
N VAL A 171 1.39 -18.99 22.24
CA VAL A 171 0.28 -19.84 21.77
C VAL A 171 -0.16 -19.43 20.37
N VAL A 172 -0.36 -18.13 20.12
CA VAL A 172 -0.69 -17.61 18.79
C VAL A 172 0.39 -17.99 17.77
N THR A 173 1.67 -17.84 18.13
CA THR A 173 2.80 -18.24 17.27
C THR A 173 2.76 -19.72 16.93
N GLN A 174 2.52 -20.59 17.91
CA GLN A 174 2.42 -22.04 17.68
C GLN A 174 1.25 -22.38 16.75
N MET A 175 0.09 -21.79 16.98
CA MET A 175 -1.09 -22.03 16.13
C MET A 175 -0.87 -21.59 14.68
N VAL A 176 -0.25 -20.42 14.49
CA VAL A 176 0.11 -19.93 13.16
C VAL A 176 1.13 -20.88 12.52
N ALA A 177 2.12 -21.35 13.27
CA ALA A 177 3.07 -22.34 12.80
C ALA A 177 2.37 -23.64 12.33
N ASP A 178 1.43 -24.15 13.14
CA ASP A 178 0.67 -25.36 12.85
C ASP A 178 -0.23 -25.18 11.61
N ALA A 179 -0.86 -24.02 11.47
CA ALA A 179 -1.69 -23.67 10.32
C ALA A 179 -0.84 -23.58 9.03
N LEU A 180 0.38 -23.04 9.12
CA LEU A 180 1.30 -22.93 8.00
C LEU A 180 2.03 -24.23 7.68
N ARG A 181 2.14 -25.16 8.64
CA ARG A 181 2.90 -26.42 8.56
C ARG A 181 4.37 -26.21 8.14
N SER A 182 4.95 -25.04 8.45
CA SER A 182 6.32 -24.68 8.09
C SER A 182 6.85 -23.59 9.03
N GLU A 183 7.96 -23.87 9.73
CA GLU A 183 8.68 -22.90 10.56
C GLU A 183 9.27 -21.76 9.70
N GLU A 184 9.70 -22.08 8.47
CA GLU A 184 10.19 -21.09 7.51
C GLU A 184 9.08 -20.13 7.09
N ALA A 185 7.89 -20.65 6.78
CA ALA A 185 6.73 -19.80 6.43
C ALA A 185 6.31 -18.90 7.61
N LEU A 186 6.41 -19.40 8.85
CA LEU A 186 6.17 -18.59 10.04
C LEU A 186 7.21 -17.48 10.18
N ALA A 187 8.50 -17.78 10.00
CA ALA A 187 9.55 -16.77 10.07
C ALA A 187 9.37 -15.68 8.99
N GLU A 188 9.04 -16.09 7.76
CA GLU A 188 8.70 -15.17 6.67
C GLU A 188 7.47 -14.32 7.00
N LEU A 189 6.43 -14.92 7.59
CA LEU A 189 5.21 -14.22 7.97
C LEU A 189 5.45 -13.21 9.09
N LEU A 190 6.20 -13.60 10.12
CA LEU A 190 6.60 -12.70 11.20
C LEU A 190 7.41 -11.53 10.64
N PHE A 191 8.27 -11.80 9.66
CA PHE A 191 9.06 -10.79 8.97
C PHE A 191 8.19 -9.85 8.13
N GLU A 192 7.35 -10.39 7.25
CA GLU A 192 6.44 -9.62 6.39
C GLU A 192 5.43 -8.83 7.22
N GLY A 193 4.89 -9.45 8.27
CA GLY A 193 4.00 -8.81 9.24
C GLY A 193 4.69 -7.65 9.94
N ALA A 194 5.88 -7.86 10.53
CA ALA A 194 6.64 -6.79 11.17
C ALA A 194 6.96 -5.64 10.21
N LEU A 195 7.33 -5.95 8.97
CA LEU A 195 7.53 -4.95 7.93
C LEU A 195 6.22 -4.23 7.58
N THR A 196 5.13 -4.96 7.38
CA THR A 196 3.82 -4.40 6.99
C THR A 196 3.26 -3.49 8.08
N LEU A 197 3.43 -3.87 9.34
CA LEU A 197 2.99 -3.06 10.47
C LEU A 197 3.85 -1.81 10.65
N GLY A 198 5.15 -1.93 10.39
CA GLY A 198 6.08 -0.83 10.54
C GLY A 198 6.11 0.15 9.37
N ARG A 199 5.85 -0.34 8.15
CA ARG A 199 6.12 0.35 6.89
C ARG A 199 4.93 0.39 5.93
N GLY A 200 3.84 -0.30 6.28
CA GLY A 200 2.72 -0.52 5.39
C GLY A 200 2.98 -1.65 4.36
N PRO A 201 1.91 -2.18 3.74
CA PRO A 201 2.00 -3.33 2.83
C PRO A 201 2.89 -3.09 1.60
N ALA A 202 2.85 -1.87 1.04
CA ALA A 202 3.60 -1.51 -0.17
C ALA A 202 5.11 -1.51 0.04
N GLU A 203 5.58 -0.99 1.18
CA GLU A 203 6.99 -1.01 1.53
C GLU A 203 7.46 -2.39 1.97
N ALA A 204 6.61 -3.17 2.64
CA ALA A 204 6.90 -4.56 2.98
C ALA A 204 7.08 -5.42 1.73
N ALA A 205 6.18 -5.32 0.75
CA ALA A 205 6.28 -6.02 -0.53
C ALA A 205 7.55 -5.66 -1.30
N ARG A 206 7.93 -4.37 -1.31
CA ARG A 206 9.21 -3.91 -1.86
C ARG A 206 10.39 -4.53 -1.12
N ALA A 207 10.39 -4.47 0.22
CA ALA A 207 11.43 -5.03 1.09
C ALA A 207 11.64 -6.53 0.91
N LEU A 208 10.59 -7.27 0.56
CA LEU A 208 10.63 -8.70 0.26
C LEU A 208 11.05 -9.01 -1.19
N GLY A 209 11.50 -8.00 -1.93
CA GLY A 209 12.09 -8.15 -3.26
C GLY A 209 11.09 -8.21 -4.40
N GLY A 210 9.85 -7.73 -4.23
CA GLY A 210 8.86 -7.46 -5.30
C GLY A 210 8.33 -8.69 -6.07
N GLY A 211 9.21 -9.53 -6.57
CA GLY A 211 8.93 -10.75 -7.32
C GLY A 211 8.84 -12.03 -6.48
N GLN A 212 9.50 -12.15 -5.32
CA GLN A 212 9.42 -13.36 -4.48
C GLN A 212 8.23 -13.38 -3.49
N ALA A 213 7.73 -12.21 -3.07
CA ALA A 213 6.51 -12.10 -2.27
C ALA A 213 5.23 -12.55 -3.03
N ARG A 214 5.36 -12.86 -4.33
CA ARG A 214 4.26 -13.22 -5.24
C ARG A 214 3.98 -14.70 -5.40
N GLN A 215 4.66 -15.58 -4.66
CA GLN A 215 4.19 -16.97 -4.64
C GLN A 215 2.75 -16.98 -4.09
N PRO A 216 1.76 -17.52 -4.83
CA PRO A 216 0.36 -17.55 -4.41
C PRO A 216 0.12 -18.15 -3.02
N GLY A 217 1.06 -18.98 -2.53
CA GLY A 217 1.06 -19.50 -1.16
C GLY A 217 1.34 -18.45 -0.08
N LYS A 218 2.17 -17.43 -0.34
CA LYS A 218 2.63 -16.44 0.65
C LYS A 218 1.60 -15.34 0.92
N ARG A 219 1.00 -14.76 -0.13
CA ARG A 219 -0.13 -13.81 0.01
C ARG A 219 -1.35 -14.44 0.69
N ASN A 220 -1.56 -15.74 0.51
CA ASN A 220 -2.60 -16.50 1.20
C ASN A 220 -2.34 -16.63 2.71
N ALA A 221 -1.08 -16.56 3.17
CA ALA A 221 -0.77 -16.73 4.59
C ALA A 221 -1.28 -15.55 5.42
N LEU A 222 -0.93 -14.31 5.06
CA LEU A 222 -1.39 -13.11 5.77
C LEU A 222 -2.91 -12.91 5.71
N SER A 223 -3.56 -13.23 4.58
CA SER A 223 -5.02 -13.12 4.46
C SER A 223 -5.76 -14.21 5.25
N ARG A 224 -5.11 -15.34 5.56
CA ARG A 224 -5.65 -16.40 6.42
C ARG A 224 -5.41 -16.15 7.91
N LEU A 225 -4.46 -15.30 8.28
CA LEU A 225 -4.18 -15.02 9.69
C LEU A 225 -5.37 -14.48 10.48
N PRO A 226 -6.18 -13.54 9.97
CA PRO A 226 -7.38 -13.12 10.67
C PRO A 226 -8.30 -14.30 10.98
N ALA A 227 -8.48 -15.24 10.04
CA ALA A 227 -9.30 -16.43 10.28
C ALA A 227 -8.70 -17.39 11.33
N VAL A 228 -7.37 -17.53 11.37
CA VAL A 228 -6.67 -18.34 12.39
C VAL A 228 -6.77 -17.67 13.77
N LEU A 229 -6.66 -16.35 13.83
CA LEU A 229 -6.83 -15.59 15.06
C LEU A 229 -8.26 -15.63 15.57
N GLN A 230 -9.24 -15.38 14.69
CA GLN A 230 -10.67 -15.38 14.99
C GLN A 230 -11.13 -16.69 15.65
N GLN A 231 -10.56 -17.83 15.25
CA GLN A 231 -10.87 -19.14 15.87
C GLN A 231 -10.47 -19.24 17.35
N HIS A 232 -9.59 -18.37 17.84
CA HIS A 232 -8.98 -18.49 19.16
C HIS A 232 -9.11 -17.23 20.04
N THR A 233 -9.24 -16.06 19.44
CA THR A 233 -9.52 -14.83 20.17
C THR A 233 -11.01 -14.66 20.45
N GLU A 234 -11.88 -15.44 19.79
CA GLU A 234 -13.35 -15.28 19.79
C GLU A 234 -13.81 -13.87 19.39
N THR A 235 -12.88 -13.05 18.85
CA THR A 235 -13.16 -11.70 18.39
C THR A 235 -13.70 -11.78 16.96
N GLY A 236 -14.97 -11.41 16.77
CA GLY A 236 -15.47 -10.99 15.47
C GLY A 236 -14.96 -9.59 15.16
N GLY A 237 -14.57 -9.33 13.92
CA GLY A 237 -14.20 -7.98 13.47
C GLY A 237 -12.79 -7.90 12.86
N THR A 238 -12.73 -7.66 11.55
CA THR A 238 -11.46 -7.47 10.83
C THR A 238 -10.53 -6.40 11.44
N HIS A 239 -11.05 -5.38 12.10
CA HIS A 239 -10.24 -4.34 12.77
C HIS A 239 -9.66 -4.80 14.10
N VAL A 240 -10.45 -5.52 14.90
CA VAL A 240 -10.01 -6.11 16.17
C VAL A 240 -8.92 -7.16 15.92
N ASP A 241 -9.16 -8.06 14.96
CA ASP A 241 -8.19 -9.09 14.60
C ASP A 241 -6.87 -8.48 14.13
N ARG A 242 -6.92 -7.39 13.36
CA ARG A 242 -5.72 -6.65 12.93
C ARG A 242 -5.01 -5.97 14.10
N ALA A 243 -5.74 -5.42 15.06
CA ALA A 243 -5.14 -4.81 16.25
C ALA A 243 -4.48 -5.86 17.16
N LEU A 244 -5.11 -7.02 17.36
CA LEU A 244 -4.54 -8.13 18.10
C LEU A 244 -3.35 -8.76 17.36
N LEU A 245 -3.44 -8.90 16.03
CA LEU A 245 -2.32 -9.34 15.19
C LEU A 245 -1.14 -8.37 15.31
N HIS A 246 -1.42 -7.06 15.26
CA HIS A 246 -0.41 -6.02 15.45
C HIS A 246 0.27 -6.12 16.82
N THR A 247 -0.54 -6.33 17.85
CA THR A 247 -0.10 -6.49 19.23
C THR A 247 0.78 -7.73 19.39
N TRP A 248 0.34 -8.88 18.87
CA TRP A 248 1.10 -10.14 18.85
C TRP A 248 2.46 -9.99 18.16
N LEU A 249 2.48 -9.42 16.94
CA LEU A 249 3.71 -9.22 16.17
C LEU A 249 4.71 -8.31 16.91
N ARG A 250 4.22 -7.29 17.64
CA ARG A 250 5.07 -6.45 18.48
C ARG A 250 5.64 -7.20 19.68
N VAL A 251 4.82 -7.99 20.38
CA VAL A 251 5.29 -8.81 21.52
C VAL A 251 6.34 -9.81 21.07
N GLN A 252 6.10 -10.52 19.96
CA GLN A 252 7.04 -11.52 19.43
C GLN A 252 8.39 -10.93 19.02
N ALA A 253 8.40 -9.72 18.48
CA ALA A 253 9.64 -9.07 18.13
C ALA A 253 10.55 -8.74 19.33
N LEU A 254 9.94 -8.40 20.46
CA LEU A 254 10.65 -7.97 21.66
C LEU A 254 11.07 -9.17 22.51
N ALA A 255 10.14 -10.10 22.68
CA ALA A 255 10.32 -11.32 23.44
C ALA A 255 9.98 -12.53 22.56
N PRO A 256 10.83 -12.88 21.58
CA PRO A 256 10.55 -14.02 20.71
C PRO A 256 10.48 -15.28 21.56
N VAL A 257 9.34 -15.94 21.50
CA VAL A 257 9.11 -17.15 22.27
C VAL A 257 9.31 -18.34 21.35
N SER A 258 10.21 -19.25 21.73
CA SER A 258 10.38 -20.49 20.98
C SER A 258 9.15 -21.38 21.14
N PRO A 259 8.60 -21.95 20.05
CA PRO A 259 7.39 -22.78 20.06
C PRO A 259 7.45 -24.05 20.94
N ARG A 260 8.61 -24.42 21.48
CA ARG A 260 8.88 -25.77 22.02
C ARG A 260 8.40 -26.06 23.44
N ARG A 261 7.53 -25.25 24.04
CA ARG A 261 6.93 -25.60 25.34
C ARG A 261 5.52 -26.11 25.15
N THR A 262 5.24 -27.28 25.72
CA THR A 262 3.88 -27.79 25.96
C THR A 262 3.18 -26.88 26.95
N LEU A 263 2.55 -25.82 26.42
CA LEU A 263 1.77 -24.86 27.17
C LEU A 263 0.31 -25.31 27.15
N THR A 264 -0.31 -25.52 28.31
CA THR A 264 -1.73 -25.87 28.42
C THR A 264 -2.61 -24.70 27.99
N SER A 265 -3.56 -24.93 27.07
CA SER A 265 -4.29 -23.86 26.36
C SER A 265 -5.28 -23.06 27.20
N ALA A 266 -5.82 -23.62 28.28
CA ALA A 266 -6.94 -23.03 29.03
C ALA A 266 -6.60 -21.76 29.84
N GLN A 267 -5.32 -21.40 30.00
CA GLN A 267 -4.88 -20.25 30.81
C GLN A 267 -4.21 -19.13 30.00
N ARG A 268 -4.29 -19.18 28.66
CA ARG A 268 -3.44 -18.35 27.78
C ARG A 268 -4.24 -17.65 26.68
N THR A 269 -5.40 -17.14 27.06
CA THR A 269 -6.30 -16.42 26.17
C THR A 269 -5.98 -14.93 26.17
N TRP A 270 -6.43 -14.22 25.13
CA TRP A 270 -6.41 -12.75 25.11
C TRP A 270 -7.15 -12.17 26.32
N GLU A 271 -8.21 -12.83 26.80
CA GLU A 271 -8.98 -12.43 27.97
C GLU A 271 -8.11 -12.31 29.24
N ASN A 272 -7.17 -13.21 29.44
CA ASN A 272 -6.25 -13.14 30.58
C ASN A 272 -5.24 -11.99 30.44
N VAL A 273 -4.84 -11.67 29.20
CA VAL A 273 -3.97 -10.51 28.93
C VAL A 273 -4.73 -9.22 29.19
N ARG A 274 -5.98 -9.14 28.72
CA ARG A 274 -6.88 -8.01 28.94
C ARG A 274 -7.14 -7.75 30.42
N ALA A 275 -7.46 -8.80 31.18
CA ALA A 275 -7.78 -8.70 32.61
C ALA A 275 -6.55 -8.52 33.52
N HIS A 276 -5.35 -8.41 32.94
CA HIS A 276 -4.14 -8.17 33.73
C HIS A 276 -4.13 -6.70 34.20
N ALA A 277 -3.94 -6.47 35.50
CA ALA A 277 -4.03 -5.15 36.12
C ALA A 277 -3.14 -4.08 35.42
N ASP A 278 -1.91 -4.43 35.03
CA ASP A 278 -1.03 -3.49 34.32
C ASP A 278 -1.58 -3.08 32.93
N VAL A 279 -2.32 -3.97 32.26
CA VAL A 279 -2.92 -3.70 30.94
C VAL A 279 -4.19 -2.87 31.11
N GLU A 280 -5.02 -3.17 32.11
CA GLU A 280 -6.18 -2.35 32.48
C GLU A 280 -5.77 -0.93 32.88
N GLN A 281 -4.77 -0.81 33.75
CA GLN A 281 -4.24 0.49 34.17
C GLN A 281 -3.68 1.26 32.97
N TRP A 282 -2.92 0.60 32.09
CA TRP A 282 -2.42 1.22 30.87
C TRP A 282 -3.53 1.76 29.97
N ALA A 283 -4.61 0.98 29.78
CA ALA A 283 -5.74 1.38 28.96
C ALA A 283 -6.46 2.59 29.56
N ALA A 284 -6.71 2.55 30.88
CA ALA A 284 -7.31 3.64 31.63
C ALA A 284 -6.45 4.91 31.58
N ASP A 285 -5.13 4.78 31.74
CA ASP A 285 -4.19 5.90 31.66
C ASP A 285 -4.18 6.52 30.26
N LEU A 286 -4.17 5.70 29.20
CA LEU A 286 -4.17 6.17 27.81
C LEU A 286 -5.47 6.91 27.47
N LEU A 287 -6.62 6.29 27.75
CA LEU A 287 -7.93 6.89 27.45
C LEU A 287 -8.22 8.07 28.38
N GLY A 288 -7.70 8.05 29.60
CA GLY A 288 -7.72 9.16 30.54
C GLY A 288 -7.03 10.44 30.03
N LEU A 289 -6.12 10.34 29.04
CA LEU A 289 -5.53 11.51 28.38
C LEU A 289 -6.57 12.33 27.59
N LEU A 290 -7.73 11.75 27.26
CA LEU A 290 -8.86 12.50 26.70
C LEU A 290 -9.46 13.44 27.75
N GLY A 291 -9.39 13.12 29.05
CA GLY A 291 -9.97 13.92 30.12
C GLY A 291 -11.48 14.14 29.92
N ASP A 292 -11.95 15.39 30.09
CA ASP A 292 -13.38 15.75 29.95
C ASP A 292 -13.84 15.92 28.48
N ARG A 293 -13.12 15.35 27.50
CA ARG A 293 -13.40 15.48 26.06
C ARG A 293 -14.42 14.44 25.57
N GLU A 294 -15.64 14.52 26.10
CA GLU A 294 -16.71 13.54 25.82
C GLU A 294 -17.02 13.41 24.31
N GLU A 295 -16.98 14.51 23.55
CA GLU A 295 -17.26 14.47 22.11
C GLU A 295 -16.18 13.74 21.31
N GLU A 296 -14.91 13.94 21.67
CA GLU A 296 -13.77 13.28 21.05
C GLU A 296 -13.78 11.77 21.37
N ASP A 297 -14.08 11.40 22.63
CA ASP A 297 -14.24 10.00 23.02
C ASP A 297 -15.41 9.32 22.30
N ALA A 298 -16.59 9.96 22.26
CA ALA A 298 -17.75 9.45 21.54
C ALA A 298 -17.48 9.27 20.03
N ALA A 299 -16.80 10.24 19.41
CA ALA A 299 -16.40 10.16 18.01
C ALA A 299 -15.42 9.01 17.77
N LEU A 300 -14.43 8.83 18.64
CA LEU A 300 -13.46 7.76 18.58
C LEU A 300 -14.12 6.37 18.69
N ARG A 301 -14.94 6.15 19.73
CA ARG A 301 -15.64 4.87 19.95
C ARG A 301 -16.56 4.53 18.79
N THR A 302 -17.35 5.50 18.34
CA THR A 302 -18.30 5.30 17.24
C THR A 302 -17.57 5.07 15.92
N TRP A 303 -16.48 5.79 15.65
CA TRP A 303 -15.65 5.57 14.46
C TRP A 303 -15.10 4.14 14.39
N PHE A 304 -14.66 3.58 15.52
CA PHE A 304 -14.21 2.19 15.57
C PHE A 304 -15.34 1.18 15.41
N ILE A 305 -16.46 1.37 16.13
CA ILE A 305 -17.62 0.45 16.07
C ILE A 305 -18.21 0.40 14.66
N GLU A 306 -18.40 1.56 14.05
CA GLU A 306 -19.09 1.69 12.76
C GLU A 306 -18.13 1.59 11.56
N GLY A 307 -16.81 1.43 11.80
CA GLY A 307 -15.81 1.13 10.78
C GLY A 307 -15.51 2.27 9.79
N GLY A 308 -15.74 3.53 10.17
CA GLY A 308 -15.47 4.66 9.29
C GLY A 308 -16.11 5.98 9.70
N THR A 309 -15.70 7.09 9.06
CA THR A 309 -16.17 8.45 9.39
C THR A 309 -17.60 8.69 8.95
N SER A 310 -18.01 8.16 7.79
CA SER A 310 -19.38 8.33 7.26
C SER A 310 -20.43 7.62 8.13
N PRO A 311 -20.29 6.33 8.46
CA PRO A 311 -21.20 5.65 9.37
C PRO A 311 -21.22 6.30 10.77
N ALA A 312 -20.07 6.70 11.30
CA ALA A 312 -20.00 7.36 12.59
C ALA A 312 -20.69 8.73 12.59
N ALA A 313 -20.57 9.50 11.51
CA ALA A 313 -21.25 10.78 11.36
C ALA A 313 -22.79 10.61 11.39
N ALA A 314 -23.29 9.57 10.72
CA ALA A 314 -24.71 9.22 10.74
C ALA A 314 -25.20 8.86 12.16
N VAL A 315 -24.46 8.04 12.90
CA VAL A 315 -24.80 7.65 14.28
C VAL A 315 -24.74 8.84 15.24
N LEU A 316 -23.74 9.73 15.07
CA LEU A 316 -23.54 10.90 15.92
C LEU A 316 -24.43 12.10 15.53
N GLY A 317 -25.20 12.00 14.45
CA GLY A 317 -26.05 13.10 13.95
C GLY A 317 -25.24 14.35 13.56
N CYS A 318 -24.04 14.17 13.00
CA CYS A 318 -23.17 15.27 12.59
C CYS A 318 -22.57 15.05 11.20
N SER A 319 -21.72 15.97 10.72
CA SER A 319 -21.05 15.82 9.42
C SER A 319 -19.79 14.96 9.52
N GLU A 320 -19.39 14.31 8.43
CA GLU A 320 -18.12 13.57 8.36
C GLU A 320 -16.91 14.45 8.72
N ARG A 321 -16.96 15.71 8.30
CA ARG A 321 -15.94 16.72 8.63
C ARG A 321 -15.84 16.93 10.14
N THR A 322 -16.97 16.96 10.84
CA THR A 322 -17.03 17.09 12.31
C THR A 322 -16.41 15.88 12.99
N VAL A 323 -16.71 14.66 12.51
CA VAL A 323 -16.08 13.44 13.02
C VAL A 323 -14.56 13.48 12.81
N LEU A 324 -14.10 13.82 11.61
CA LEU A 324 -12.68 13.96 11.31
C LEU A 324 -11.98 14.99 12.19
N GLU A 325 -12.62 16.13 12.46
CA GLU A 325 -12.08 17.15 13.35
C GLU A 325 -12.00 16.68 14.81
N ARG A 326 -13.01 15.95 15.29
CA ARG A 326 -12.99 15.31 16.61
C ARG A 326 -11.90 14.24 16.69
N LEU A 327 -11.73 13.41 15.66
CA LEU A 327 -10.66 12.41 15.60
C LEU A 327 -9.26 13.05 15.58
N ARG A 328 -9.08 14.19 14.89
CA ARG A 328 -7.81 14.95 14.93
C ARG A 328 -7.53 15.52 16.33
N ARG A 329 -8.56 15.99 17.03
CA ARG A 329 -8.44 16.47 18.41
C ARG A 329 -8.13 15.33 19.38
N ALA A 330 -8.80 14.17 19.23
CA ALA A 330 -8.50 12.95 19.98
C ALA A 330 -7.06 12.48 19.71
N SER A 331 -6.65 12.45 18.44
CA SER A 331 -5.29 12.15 17.99
C SER A 331 -4.25 13.04 18.67
N ALA A 332 -4.49 14.35 18.75
CA ALA A 332 -3.61 15.29 19.44
C ALA A 332 -3.59 15.06 20.97
N ALA A 333 -4.74 14.80 21.60
CA ALA A 333 -4.83 14.56 23.04
C ALA A 333 -4.13 13.26 23.47
N LEU A 334 -4.28 12.21 22.66
CA LEU A 334 -3.64 10.90 22.90
C LEU A 334 -2.16 10.87 22.48
N ASP A 335 -1.67 11.92 21.81
CA ASP A 335 -0.37 11.94 21.12
C ASP A 335 -0.21 10.70 20.22
N ARG A 336 -1.20 10.47 19.37
CA ARG A 336 -1.32 9.32 18.45
C ARG A 336 -1.79 9.79 17.09
N ASP A 337 -1.13 9.38 16.00
CA ASP A 337 -1.61 9.72 14.64
C ASP A 337 -2.66 8.71 14.17
N LEU A 338 -3.90 8.89 14.62
CA LEU A 338 -5.00 7.97 14.32
C LEU A 338 -5.36 7.89 12.83
N MET A 339 -5.03 8.93 12.07
CA MET A 339 -5.44 9.06 10.67
C MET A 339 -4.43 8.47 9.70
N HIS A 340 -3.13 8.53 10.03
CA HIS A 340 -2.07 8.07 9.12
C HIS A 340 -1.25 6.90 9.69
N SER A 341 -1.22 6.71 11.01
CA SER A 341 -0.50 5.62 11.67
C SER A 341 -1.44 4.51 12.12
N LYS A 342 -1.50 3.42 11.35
CA LYS A 342 -2.28 2.22 11.73
C LYS A 342 -1.84 1.65 13.07
N ALA A 343 -0.55 1.74 13.40
CA ALA A 343 -0.02 1.24 14.66
C ALA A 343 -0.59 1.99 15.87
N ASP A 344 -0.70 3.31 15.76
CA ASP A 344 -1.24 4.18 16.81
C ASP A 344 -2.74 3.94 16.98
N MET A 345 -3.45 3.86 15.85
CA MET A 345 -4.86 3.49 15.80
C MET A 345 -5.13 2.13 16.48
N TYR A 346 -4.28 1.12 16.24
CA TYR A 346 -4.45 -0.20 16.84
C TYR A 346 -4.18 -0.23 18.34
N GLU A 347 -3.23 0.56 18.86
CA GLU A 347 -3.05 0.70 20.31
C GLU A 347 -4.31 1.28 20.96
N VAL A 348 -4.87 2.34 20.38
CA VAL A 348 -6.10 2.95 20.91
C VAL A 348 -7.29 1.99 20.83
N LEU A 349 -7.41 1.22 19.75
CA LEU A 349 -8.43 0.17 19.66
C LEU A 349 -8.24 -0.90 20.74
N VAL A 350 -7.01 -1.32 21.04
CA VAL A 350 -6.76 -2.27 22.14
C VAL A 350 -7.13 -1.68 23.50
N ALA A 351 -6.83 -0.41 23.76
CA ALA A 351 -7.24 0.25 25.00
C ALA A 351 -8.77 0.25 25.15
N LEU A 352 -9.50 0.57 24.08
CA LEU A 352 -10.97 0.53 24.08
C LEU A 352 -11.52 -0.88 24.34
N LEU A 353 -10.88 -1.91 23.79
CA LEU A 353 -11.27 -3.31 24.04
C LEU A 353 -11.00 -3.78 25.48
N VAL A 354 -10.01 -3.17 26.14
CA VAL A 354 -9.65 -3.46 27.53
C VAL A 354 -10.61 -2.77 28.48
N GLU A 355 -10.88 -1.47 28.27
CA GLU A 355 -11.73 -0.66 29.16
C GLU A 355 -13.23 -0.97 28.99
N ASP A 356 -13.69 -1.22 27.76
CA ASP A 356 -15.11 -1.21 27.42
C ASP A 356 -15.58 -2.56 26.87
N GLY A 357 -16.20 -3.35 27.76
CA GLY A 357 -16.82 -4.61 27.41
C GLY A 357 -17.97 -4.49 26.41
N GLU A 358 -18.66 -3.35 26.34
CA GLU A 358 -19.72 -3.12 25.36
C GLU A 358 -19.16 -2.81 23.97
N VAL A 359 -18.09 -2.00 23.88
CA VAL A 359 -17.36 -1.80 22.61
C VAL A 359 -16.86 -3.14 22.08
N ALA A 360 -16.28 -3.98 22.93
CA ALA A 360 -15.86 -5.33 22.55
C ALA A 360 -17.04 -6.16 22.02
N GLN A 361 -18.18 -6.18 22.71
CA GLN A 361 -19.38 -6.91 22.26
C GLN A 361 -19.94 -6.38 20.93
N ARG A 362 -20.02 -5.05 20.75
CA ARG A 362 -20.58 -4.44 19.54
C ARG A 362 -19.67 -4.64 18.33
N LEU A 363 -18.35 -4.54 18.51
CA LEU A 363 -17.38 -4.83 17.45
C LEU A 363 -17.46 -6.28 16.96
N VAL A 364 -17.77 -7.22 17.85
CA VAL A 364 -17.98 -8.64 17.51
C VAL A 364 -19.28 -8.84 16.71
N VAL A 365 -20.33 -8.09 17.03
CA VAL A 365 -21.66 -8.24 16.40
C VAL A 365 -21.73 -7.57 15.02
N HIS A 366 -21.00 -6.46 14.80
CA HIS A 366 -21.10 -5.64 13.59
C HIS A 366 -20.21 -6.06 12.41
N ASP A 367 -19.64 -7.26 12.38
CA ASP A 367 -18.90 -7.76 11.21
C ASP A 367 -19.79 -8.62 10.26
N PRO A 368 -20.29 -8.05 9.15
CA PRO A 368 -21.10 -8.78 8.18
C PRO A 368 -20.35 -9.94 7.49
N ALA A 369 -19.01 -9.91 7.44
CA ALA A 369 -18.20 -10.99 6.85
C ALA A 369 -18.16 -12.23 7.76
N ALA A 370 -18.14 -12.04 9.09
CA ALA A 370 -18.14 -13.13 10.07
C ALA A 370 -19.46 -13.94 10.02
N HIS A 371 -20.60 -13.28 9.80
CA HIS A 371 -21.91 -13.95 9.66
C HIS A 371 -21.97 -14.84 8.41
N ALA A 372 -21.38 -14.41 7.29
CA ALA A 372 -21.36 -15.17 6.04
C ALA A 372 -20.45 -16.42 6.09
N LEU A 373 -19.31 -16.35 6.80
CA LEU A 373 -18.38 -17.47 6.98
C LEU A 373 -18.93 -18.55 7.91
N THR A 374 -19.58 -18.15 9.01
CA THR A 374 -20.15 -19.08 10.01
C THR A 374 -21.36 -19.86 9.47
N ALA A 375 -22.15 -19.25 8.57
CA ALA A 375 -23.26 -19.92 7.90
C ALA A 375 -22.82 -20.98 6.87
N ARG A 376 -21.59 -20.87 6.34
CA ARG A 376 -21.06 -21.74 5.27
C ARG A 376 -20.38 -23.01 5.80
N SER A 377 -19.72 -22.96 6.96
CA SER A 377 -19.07 -24.14 7.56
C SER A 377 -20.07 -25.25 7.92
N ARG A 378 -21.35 -24.90 8.10
CA ARG A 378 -22.44 -25.85 8.38
C ARG A 378 -23.08 -26.48 7.13
N ARG A 379 -22.70 -26.13 5.89
CA ARG A 379 -23.43 -26.56 4.68
C ARG A 379 -22.63 -27.22 3.55
N ALA A 380 -21.34 -27.49 3.68
CA ALA A 380 -20.58 -28.11 2.58
C ALA A 380 -20.38 -29.63 2.76
N SER A 381 -21.15 -30.43 2.01
CA SER A 381 -20.78 -31.81 1.61
C SER A 381 -20.34 -31.82 0.13
N PRO A 382 -19.40 -32.68 -0.31
CA PRO A 382 -18.80 -32.60 -1.64
C PRO A 382 -19.32 -33.68 -2.61
N THR A 383 -19.83 -33.26 -3.77
CA THR A 383 -19.98 -34.06 -5.02
C THR A 383 -20.33 -33.07 -6.14
N ALA A 384 -19.96 -33.18 -7.42
CA ALA A 384 -19.08 -34.02 -8.22
C ALA A 384 -18.96 -33.33 -9.60
N ALA A 385 -18.01 -33.76 -10.42
CA ALA A 385 -17.51 -33.08 -11.62
C ALA A 385 -18.20 -33.46 -12.96
N SER A 386 -17.89 -32.63 -13.98
CA SER A 386 -17.82 -32.90 -15.44
C SER A 386 -19.16 -33.04 -16.19
N SER A 387 -19.35 -32.71 -17.47
CA SER A 387 -18.52 -32.34 -18.63
C SER A 387 -19.47 -32.02 -19.81
N PHE A 388 -19.12 -31.19 -20.81
CA PHE A 388 -19.47 -31.44 -22.24
C PHE A 388 -18.70 -30.53 -23.23
N ILE A 389 -18.48 -31.03 -24.46
CA ILE A 389 -17.54 -30.57 -25.51
C ILE A 389 -18.27 -30.04 -26.77
N GLY A 390 -17.65 -29.07 -27.48
CA GLY A 390 -17.66 -28.90 -28.96
C GLY A 390 -18.33 -27.63 -29.51
N THR A 391 -17.91 -26.93 -30.58
CA THR A 391 -16.76 -26.98 -31.51
C THR A 391 -16.73 -25.67 -32.36
N ARG A 392 -15.52 -25.13 -32.64
CA ARG A 392 -15.06 -24.28 -33.78
C ARG A 392 -15.85 -23.02 -34.21
N TRP A 393 -15.22 -21.83 -34.17
CA TRP A 393 -15.12 -20.85 -35.29
C TRP A 393 -13.81 -20.04 -35.19
N SER A 394 -13.07 -20.00 -36.30
CA SER A 394 -11.77 -19.34 -36.48
C SER A 394 -11.94 -17.85 -36.79
N GLY A 395 -11.30 -17.00 -35.98
CA GLY A 395 -11.35 -15.54 -36.03
C GLY A 395 -11.24 -14.90 -34.64
N VAL A 396 -11.48 -15.69 -33.60
CA VAL A 396 -11.59 -15.25 -32.21
C VAL A 396 -10.25 -15.25 -31.46
N LEU A 397 -9.19 -15.87 -31.98
CA LEU A 397 -7.95 -16.12 -31.23
C LEU A 397 -7.18 -14.88 -30.77
N ALA A 398 -7.35 -13.68 -31.35
CA ALA A 398 -6.73 -12.47 -30.80
C ALA A 398 -7.58 -11.83 -29.68
N GLN A 399 -8.90 -11.97 -29.78
CA GLN A 399 -9.86 -11.40 -28.83
C GLN A 399 -10.10 -12.33 -27.63
N GLU A 400 -10.18 -13.65 -27.86
CA GLU A 400 -10.15 -14.67 -26.82
C GLU A 400 -8.80 -14.68 -26.10
N TYR A 401 -7.68 -14.49 -26.80
CA TYR A 401 -6.38 -14.38 -26.12
C TYR A 401 -6.28 -13.10 -25.28
N ALA A 402 -6.80 -11.96 -25.76
CA ALA A 402 -6.88 -10.75 -24.94
C ALA A 402 -7.86 -10.88 -23.75
N GLU A 403 -9.01 -11.54 -23.93
CA GLU A 403 -10.01 -11.75 -22.87
C GLU A 403 -9.59 -12.85 -21.87
N GLU A 404 -8.87 -13.88 -22.32
CA GLU A 404 -8.30 -14.95 -21.50
C GLU A 404 -7.07 -14.45 -20.74
N HIS A 405 -6.20 -13.68 -21.38
CA HIS A 405 -5.09 -13.00 -20.71
C HIS A 405 -5.60 -11.94 -19.74
N GLN A 406 -6.68 -11.23 -20.05
CA GLN A 406 -7.32 -10.28 -19.12
C GLN A 406 -8.02 -11.00 -17.95
N ARG A 407 -8.63 -12.18 -18.16
CA ARG A 407 -9.11 -13.05 -17.07
C ARG A 407 -7.96 -13.56 -16.21
N GLU A 408 -6.84 -13.95 -16.83
CA GLU A 408 -5.64 -14.43 -16.16
C GLU A 408 -4.98 -13.30 -15.34
N ILE A 409 -4.93 -12.08 -15.88
CA ILE A 409 -4.46 -10.88 -15.21
C ILE A 409 -5.39 -10.48 -14.06
N GLN A 410 -6.72 -10.50 -14.26
CA GLN A 410 -7.68 -10.25 -13.19
C GLN A 410 -7.59 -11.30 -12.07
N GLN A 411 -7.32 -12.57 -12.40
CA GLN A 411 -7.06 -13.63 -11.42
C GLN A 411 -5.70 -13.51 -10.73
N ARG A 412 -4.69 -12.93 -11.40
CA ARG A 412 -3.33 -12.72 -10.85
C ARG A 412 -3.22 -11.46 -9.98
N VAL A 413 -4.02 -10.43 -10.25
CA VAL A 413 -3.90 -9.09 -9.63
C VAL A 413 -5.01 -8.78 -8.63
N GLY A 414 -6.25 -9.26 -8.86
CA GLY A 414 -7.38 -8.99 -7.98
C GLY A 414 -7.39 -9.85 -6.72
N HIS A 415 -7.77 -9.28 -5.58
CA HIS A 415 -8.14 -10.10 -4.43
C HIS A 415 -9.39 -10.92 -4.79
N SER A 416 -9.55 -12.13 -4.22
CA SER A 416 -10.74 -12.95 -4.45
C SER A 416 -12.06 -12.23 -4.10
N THR A 417 -11.97 -11.26 -3.19
CA THR A 417 -13.06 -10.33 -2.85
C THR A 417 -13.39 -9.36 -3.98
N ASP A 418 -12.38 -8.84 -4.68
CA ASP A 418 -12.57 -7.88 -5.78
C ASP A 418 -13.17 -8.58 -6.99
N VAL A 419 -12.71 -9.79 -7.30
CA VAL A 419 -13.26 -10.60 -8.41
C VAL A 419 -14.74 -10.89 -8.20
N GLU A 420 -15.12 -11.31 -6.99
CA GLU A 420 -16.51 -11.59 -6.65
C GLU A 420 -17.35 -10.30 -6.65
N PHE A 421 -16.80 -9.20 -6.15
CA PHE A 421 -17.46 -7.89 -6.19
C PHE A 421 -17.72 -7.43 -7.64
N TYR A 422 -16.70 -7.44 -8.51
CA TYR A 422 -16.86 -7.04 -9.91
C TYR A 422 -17.75 -8.00 -10.69
N LYS A 423 -17.79 -9.28 -10.33
CA LYS A 423 -18.75 -10.23 -10.90
C LYS A 423 -20.19 -9.81 -10.57
N ARG A 424 -20.50 -9.54 -9.29
CA ARG A 424 -21.83 -9.06 -8.88
C ARG A 424 -22.16 -7.70 -9.50
N LEU A 425 -21.19 -6.80 -9.54
CA LEU A 425 -21.37 -5.49 -10.15
C LEU A 425 -21.65 -5.62 -11.65
N SER A 426 -21.05 -6.60 -12.34
CA SER A 426 -21.33 -6.88 -13.75
C SER A 426 -22.72 -7.46 -14.03
N GLU A 427 -23.41 -7.97 -13.00
CA GLU A 427 -24.80 -8.45 -13.11
C GLU A 427 -25.80 -7.28 -13.12
N VAL A 428 -25.43 -6.12 -12.57
CA VAL A 428 -26.30 -4.93 -12.42
C VAL A 428 -25.80 -3.71 -13.19
N MET A 429 -24.61 -3.79 -13.80
CA MET A 429 -24.00 -2.72 -14.58
C MET A 429 -23.18 -3.32 -15.73
N PRO A 430 -23.23 -2.76 -16.95
CA PRO A 430 -22.49 -3.28 -18.10
C PRO A 430 -21.00 -2.88 -18.06
N LEU A 431 -20.30 -3.27 -17.00
CA LEU A 431 -18.89 -2.94 -16.75
C LEU A 431 -17.98 -3.31 -17.92
N GLY A 432 -18.23 -4.44 -18.56
CA GLY A 432 -17.43 -4.91 -19.70
C GLY A 432 -17.47 -3.91 -20.86
N ASP A 433 -18.65 -3.39 -21.20
CA ASP A 433 -18.84 -2.44 -22.29
C ASP A 433 -18.30 -1.06 -21.92
N ILE A 434 -18.50 -0.63 -20.67
CA ILE A 434 -17.94 0.60 -20.11
C ILE A 434 -16.41 0.59 -20.22
N PHE A 435 -15.74 -0.46 -19.72
CA PHE A 435 -14.27 -0.54 -19.78
C PHE A 435 -13.74 -0.66 -21.22
N LYS A 436 -14.43 -1.41 -22.09
CA LYS A 436 -14.08 -1.49 -23.52
C LYS A 436 -14.18 -0.11 -24.20
N ALA A 437 -15.20 0.68 -23.88
CA ALA A 437 -15.38 2.02 -24.44
C ALA A 437 -14.31 3.00 -23.93
N ILE A 438 -14.03 3.00 -22.62
CA ILE A 438 -12.97 3.82 -22.01
C ILE A 438 -11.61 3.50 -22.65
N ARG A 439 -11.28 2.22 -22.84
CA ARG A 439 -10.05 1.78 -23.49
C ARG A 439 -9.90 2.36 -24.90
N ARG A 440 -10.95 2.23 -25.73
CA ARG A 440 -10.93 2.75 -27.12
C ARG A 440 -10.78 4.26 -27.16
N PHE A 441 -11.51 4.97 -26.32
CA PHE A 441 -11.38 6.43 -26.19
C PHE A 441 -9.96 6.83 -25.83
N ARG A 442 -9.34 6.18 -24.83
CA ARG A 442 -7.97 6.48 -24.39
C ARG A 442 -6.94 6.23 -25.50
N GLN A 443 -7.12 5.17 -26.30
CA GLN A 443 -6.29 4.90 -27.47
C GLN A 443 -6.41 6.02 -28.51
N ALA A 444 -7.63 6.38 -28.91
CA ALA A 444 -7.87 7.43 -29.88
C ALA A 444 -7.39 8.82 -29.39
N ALA A 445 -7.54 9.12 -28.10
CA ALA A 445 -7.02 10.34 -27.49
C ALA A 445 -5.47 10.35 -27.44
N THR A 446 -4.85 9.19 -27.23
CA THR A 446 -3.38 9.03 -27.30
C THR A 446 -2.86 9.24 -28.72
N GLU A 447 -3.52 8.66 -29.73
CA GLU A 447 -3.20 8.89 -31.15
C GLU A 447 -3.29 10.37 -31.51
N LEU A 448 -4.34 11.05 -31.02
CA LEU A 448 -4.51 12.49 -31.21
C LEU A 448 -3.38 13.29 -30.55
N ALA A 449 -3.00 12.96 -29.31
CA ALA A 449 -1.86 13.59 -28.62
C ALA A 449 -0.57 13.45 -29.44
N ALA A 450 -0.29 12.25 -29.94
CA ALA A 450 0.86 12.00 -30.80
C ALA A 450 0.79 12.79 -32.11
N ALA A 451 -0.39 12.87 -32.75
CA ALA A 451 -0.61 13.65 -33.97
C ALA A 451 -0.40 15.16 -33.76
N TRP A 452 -0.61 15.66 -32.53
CA TRP A 452 -0.29 17.04 -32.13
C TRP A 452 1.16 17.24 -31.70
N GLY A 453 2.00 16.21 -31.80
CA GLY A 453 3.42 16.28 -31.47
C GLY A 453 3.70 16.29 -29.97
N ILE A 454 2.76 15.83 -29.13
CA ILE A 454 2.99 15.67 -27.70
C ILE A 454 3.82 14.41 -27.48
N GLU A 455 5.04 14.59 -26.97
CA GLU A 455 6.02 13.53 -26.74
C GLU A 455 6.03 13.04 -25.27
N GLN A 456 5.08 13.46 -24.45
CA GLN A 456 5.02 13.16 -23.01
C GLN A 456 3.60 12.81 -22.63
N ILE A 457 3.38 11.60 -22.13
CA ILE A 457 2.06 11.11 -21.78
C ILE A 457 2.10 10.61 -20.34
N VAL A 458 1.16 11.09 -19.54
CA VAL A 458 1.01 10.71 -18.15
C VAL A 458 -0.37 10.09 -17.99
N ASP A 459 -0.43 8.88 -17.48
CA ASP A 459 -1.67 8.15 -17.26
C ASP A 459 -1.92 7.98 -15.76
N VAL A 460 -2.93 8.68 -15.24
CA VAL A 460 -3.28 8.73 -13.82
C VAL A 460 -4.46 7.81 -13.51
N GLY A 461 -4.24 6.85 -12.61
CA GLY A 461 -5.21 5.80 -12.31
C GLY A 461 -5.26 4.76 -13.44
N CYS A 462 -4.09 4.25 -13.82
CA CYS A 462 -3.93 3.39 -14.98
C CYS A 462 -4.68 2.06 -14.80
N LEU A 463 -5.33 1.56 -15.86
CA LEU A 463 -5.87 0.20 -15.88
C LEU A 463 -4.75 -0.78 -16.33
N PRO A 464 -4.66 -2.01 -15.75
CA PRO A 464 -3.72 -3.04 -16.21
C PRO A 464 -3.85 -3.37 -17.72
N PRO A 465 -2.86 -4.06 -18.30
CA PRO A 465 -2.06 -3.66 -19.47
C PRO A 465 -2.82 -3.09 -20.66
N GLU A 466 -2.66 -1.78 -20.88
CA GLU A 466 -2.89 -1.14 -22.18
C GLU A 466 -1.60 -0.58 -22.81
N THR A 467 -0.46 -0.75 -22.13
CA THR A 467 0.83 -0.12 -22.48
C THR A 467 1.37 -0.51 -23.85
N SER A 468 1.30 -1.78 -24.24
CA SER A 468 1.71 -2.23 -25.58
C SER A 468 0.86 -1.62 -26.70
N LEU A 469 -0.43 -1.40 -26.42
CA LEU A 469 -1.36 -0.75 -27.35
C LEU A 469 -1.11 0.76 -27.40
N MET A 470 -0.97 1.40 -26.25
CA MET A 470 -0.67 2.83 -26.13
C MET A 470 0.66 3.21 -26.80
N GLN A 471 1.70 2.38 -26.68
CA GLN A 471 2.97 2.59 -27.38
C GLN A 471 2.89 2.44 -28.89
N ALA A 472 2.05 1.54 -29.40
CA ALA A 472 1.86 1.42 -30.84
C ALA A 472 1.37 2.74 -31.45
N HIS A 473 0.61 3.52 -30.67
CA HIS A 473 0.05 4.82 -31.07
C HIS A 473 1.01 6.00 -30.84
N ALA A 474 1.91 5.91 -29.86
CA ALA A 474 2.90 6.95 -29.56
C ALA A 474 4.29 6.36 -29.23
N PRO A 475 4.99 5.75 -30.21
CA PRO A 475 6.21 4.96 -29.94
C PRO A 475 7.41 5.81 -29.52
N ARG A 476 7.32 7.14 -29.69
CA ARG A 476 8.37 8.09 -29.32
C ARG A 476 8.04 8.88 -28.06
N ALA A 477 6.86 8.67 -27.49
CA ALA A 477 6.46 9.40 -26.29
C ALA A 477 7.14 8.79 -25.05
N ARG A 478 7.48 9.66 -24.11
CA ARG A 478 7.78 9.29 -22.73
C ARG A 478 6.49 9.05 -21.99
N TRP A 479 6.42 7.92 -21.31
CA TRP A 479 5.23 7.48 -20.60
C TRP A 479 5.51 7.44 -19.11
N VAL A 480 4.62 8.04 -18.33
CA VAL A 480 4.55 7.81 -16.89
C VAL A 480 3.19 7.23 -16.56
N LEU A 481 3.19 6.04 -15.96
CA LEU A 481 2.00 5.38 -15.44
C LEU A 481 1.97 5.64 -13.95
N ALA A 482 0.95 6.37 -13.51
CA ALA A 482 0.87 6.84 -12.14
C ALA A 482 -0.42 6.38 -11.48
N ASP A 483 -0.30 5.79 -10.30
CA ASP A 483 -1.45 5.28 -9.56
C ASP A 483 -1.26 5.50 -8.05
N ASP A 484 -2.34 5.74 -7.32
CA ASP A 484 -2.31 5.81 -5.86
C ASP A 484 -2.42 4.41 -5.23
N ASP A 485 -2.87 3.40 -5.99
CA ASP A 485 -2.83 2.01 -5.59
C ASP A 485 -1.42 1.42 -5.77
N PRO A 486 -0.69 1.15 -4.67
CA PRO A 486 0.65 0.58 -4.75
C PRO A 486 0.66 -0.81 -5.39
N PHE A 487 -0.46 -1.55 -5.42
CA PHE A 487 -0.52 -2.86 -6.06
C PHE A 487 -0.45 -2.79 -7.58
N LEU A 488 -1.01 -1.74 -8.19
CA LEU A 488 -0.90 -1.51 -9.63
C LEU A 488 0.54 -1.10 -10.01
N VAL A 489 1.15 -0.23 -9.21
CA VAL A 489 2.52 0.26 -9.39
C VAL A 489 3.56 -0.86 -9.24
N ILE A 490 3.42 -1.71 -8.23
CA ILE A 490 4.40 -2.79 -7.95
C ILE A 490 4.21 -3.95 -8.95
N GLY A 491 3.05 -4.05 -9.61
CA GLY A 491 2.61 -5.17 -10.47
C GLY A 491 2.93 -5.07 -11.94
N ILE A 492 3.14 -3.87 -12.45
CA ILE A 492 3.00 -3.64 -13.88
C ILE A 492 4.04 -4.43 -14.70
N ASP A 493 5.32 -4.44 -14.33
CA ASP A 493 6.37 -5.08 -15.14
C ASP A 493 6.12 -6.59 -15.37
N ASP A 494 5.65 -7.30 -14.34
CA ASP A 494 5.35 -8.74 -14.41
C ASP A 494 3.97 -9.04 -15.04
N VAL A 495 3.00 -8.13 -14.88
CA VAL A 495 1.62 -8.29 -15.35
C VAL A 495 1.48 -7.93 -16.83
N LEU A 496 2.23 -6.95 -17.29
CA LEU A 496 2.16 -6.47 -18.66
C LEU A 496 2.88 -7.43 -19.64
N GLY A 497 3.65 -8.40 -19.14
CA GLY A 497 4.43 -9.33 -19.98
C GLY A 497 5.30 -8.59 -21.00
N LEU A 498 5.67 -7.34 -20.69
CA LEU A 498 6.35 -6.48 -21.64
C LEU A 498 7.75 -7.05 -21.91
N PRO A 499 8.28 -6.84 -23.12
CA PRO A 499 9.72 -6.88 -23.32
C PRO A 499 10.38 -5.99 -22.25
N PRO A 500 11.64 -6.29 -21.86
CA PRO A 500 12.30 -5.55 -20.80
C PRO A 500 12.17 -4.04 -21.06
N LEU A 501 11.72 -3.32 -20.02
CA LEU A 501 11.38 -1.90 -20.09
C LEU A 501 12.57 -1.01 -20.51
N ASP A 502 13.78 -1.55 -20.58
CA ASP A 502 14.95 -0.85 -21.12
C ASP A 502 14.82 -0.51 -22.62
N GLN A 503 13.92 -1.17 -23.34
CA GLN A 503 13.60 -0.85 -24.74
C GLN A 503 12.58 0.28 -24.89
N TYR A 504 11.98 0.73 -23.78
CA TYR A 504 10.84 1.63 -23.79
C TYR A 504 10.99 2.76 -22.77
N GLU A 505 10.60 3.99 -23.13
CA GLU A 505 10.59 5.10 -22.18
C GLU A 505 9.30 5.11 -21.34
N ILE A 506 8.97 3.98 -20.68
CA ILE A 506 7.89 3.90 -19.69
C ILE A 506 8.48 3.89 -18.28
N GLU A 507 7.97 4.78 -17.43
CA GLU A 507 8.21 4.78 -15.99
C GLU A 507 6.88 4.59 -15.24
N VAL A 508 6.95 3.94 -14.07
CA VAL A 508 5.78 3.59 -13.27
C VAL A 508 5.99 4.15 -11.88
N MET A 509 5.02 4.91 -11.37
CA MET A 509 5.17 5.61 -10.11
C MET A 509 3.92 5.50 -9.23
N ALA A 510 4.15 5.39 -7.93
CA ALA A 510 3.11 5.62 -6.95
C ALA A 510 2.93 7.13 -6.79
N MET A 511 1.70 7.62 -6.93
CA MET A 511 1.43 9.05 -6.98
C MET A 511 0.14 9.38 -6.24
N ASP A 512 0.22 10.33 -5.32
CA ASP A 512 -0.96 10.94 -4.71
C ASP A 512 -1.45 12.07 -5.62
N HIS A 513 -2.47 11.78 -6.43
CA HIS A 513 -3.05 12.72 -7.37
C HIS A 513 -4.10 13.65 -6.72
N ALA A 514 -4.34 13.56 -5.41
CA ALA A 514 -5.18 14.50 -4.68
C ALA A 514 -4.47 15.84 -4.38
N VAL A 515 -3.17 15.94 -4.64
CA VAL A 515 -2.34 17.14 -4.43
C VAL A 515 -1.64 17.53 -5.74
N PRO A 516 -2.28 18.32 -6.62
CA PRO A 516 -1.78 18.63 -7.96
C PRO A 516 -0.35 19.18 -8.00
N GLU A 517 0.01 20.04 -7.05
CA GLU A 517 1.34 20.66 -7.00
C GLU A 517 2.43 19.61 -6.72
N ARG A 518 2.13 18.65 -5.86
CA ARG A 518 3.02 17.53 -5.56
C ARG A 518 3.07 16.55 -6.72
N MET A 519 1.91 16.23 -7.29
CA MET A 519 1.78 15.39 -8.47
C MET A 519 2.68 15.89 -9.60
N LEU A 520 2.60 17.18 -9.94
CA LEU A 520 3.41 17.80 -10.99
C LEU A 520 4.91 17.86 -10.64
N ALA A 521 5.25 18.08 -9.37
CA ALA A 521 6.64 18.03 -8.91
C ALA A 521 7.22 16.61 -9.02
N ASP A 522 6.47 15.59 -8.62
CA ASP A 522 6.87 14.20 -8.72
C ASP A 522 7.04 13.81 -10.21
N LEU A 523 6.15 14.24 -11.10
CA LEU A 523 6.30 14.03 -12.55
C LEU A 523 7.62 14.63 -13.11
N ALA A 524 8.00 15.81 -12.63
CA ALA A 524 9.28 16.44 -13.01
C ALA A 524 10.50 15.61 -12.58
N ASP A 525 10.43 14.96 -11.41
CA ASP A 525 11.46 14.03 -10.94
C ASP A 525 11.47 12.71 -11.74
N HIS A 526 10.36 12.36 -12.38
CA HIS A 526 10.12 11.14 -13.16
C HIS A 526 10.13 11.37 -14.68
N ARG A 527 11.07 12.20 -15.15
CA ARG A 527 11.39 12.44 -16.58
C ARG A 527 10.28 13.09 -17.43
N ILE A 528 9.22 13.59 -16.81
CA ILE A 528 8.20 14.40 -17.47
C ILE A 528 8.53 15.88 -17.25
N ASP A 529 8.93 16.55 -18.31
CA ASP A 529 9.13 18.00 -18.31
C ASP A 529 7.77 18.69 -18.45
N VAL A 530 7.13 19.02 -17.33
CA VAL A 530 5.83 19.72 -17.27
C VAL A 530 5.88 21.15 -17.81
N SER A 531 7.08 21.68 -18.12
CA SER A 531 7.25 22.97 -18.82
C SER A 531 7.09 22.86 -20.34
N ARG A 532 7.03 21.63 -20.86
CA ARG A 532 6.69 21.29 -22.25
C ARG A 532 5.30 20.66 -22.30
N PRO A 533 4.63 20.61 -23.48
CA PRO A 533 3.34 19.95 -23.61
C PRO A 533 3.34 18.50 -23.07
N VAL A 534 2.32 18.18 -22.28
CA VAL A 534 2.05 16.85 -21.72
C VAL A 534 0.61 16.46 -22.03
N ALA A 535 0.35 15.21 -22.41
CA ALA A 535 -0.99 14.65 -22.45
C ALA A 535 -1.26 13.94 -21.13
N LEU A 536 -2.08 14.55 -20.29
CA LEU A 536 -2.45 14.05 -18.98
C LEU A 536 -3.81 13.34 -19.07
N ASN A 537 -3.77 12.02 -18.98
CA ASN A 537 -4.94 11.15 -19.01
C ASN A 537 -5.38 10.82 -17.59
N TYR A 538 -6.51 11.36 -17.14
CA TYR A 538 -7.13 10.91 -15.91
C TYR A 538 -8.06 9.74 -16.24
N GLY A 539 -7.51 8.53 -16.10
CA GLY A 539 -8.25 7.27 -16.17
C GLY A 539 -9.10 7.10 -14.91
N LYS A 540 -8.78 6.14 -14.04
CA LYS A 540 -9.46 6.03 -12.74
C LYS A 540 -9.22 7.24 -11.83
N GLY A 541 -8.14 7.99 -12.04
CA GLY A 541 -7.81 9.15 -11.21
C GLY A 541 -8.83 10.28 -11.30
N SER A 542 -9.65 10.33 -12.36
CA SER A 542 -10.73 11.32 -12.51
C SER A 542 -11.76 11.22 -11.37
N ASN A 543 -11.90 10.05 -10.75
CA ASN A 543 -12.76 9.82 -9.60
C ASN A 543 -12.42 10.74 -8.42
N PHE A 544 -11.16 11.14 -8.26
CA PHE A 544 -10.74 11.97 -7.14
C PHE A 544 -10.65 13.46 -7.49
N LEU A 545 -10.87 13.81 -8.76
CA LEU A 545 -10.85 15.20 -9.19
C LEU A 545 -12.09 15.96 -8.68
N THR A 546 -11.83 17.12 -8.10
CA THR A 546 -12.83 18.18 -7.96
C THR A 546 -12.56 19.25 -9.02
N PRO A 547 -13.52 20.11 -9.38
CA PRO A 547 -13.27 21.23 -10.29
C PRO A 547 -12.06 22.10 -9.87
N SER A 548 -11.88 22.28 -8.55
CA SER A 548 -10.73 23.02 -8.00
C SER A 548 -9.39 22.29 -8.19
N LEU A 549 -9.38 20.96 -8.10
CA LEU A 549 -8.18 20.15 -8.33
C LEU A 549 -7.83 20.14 -9.81
N ALA A 550 -8.82 19.90 -10.67
CA ALA A 550 -8.60 19.89 -12.12
C ALA A 550 -8.06 21.24 -12.61
N ARG A 551 -8.63 22.35 -12.14
CA ARG A 551 -8.12 23.70 -12.47
C ARG A 551 -6.67 23.90 -12.03
N ARG A 552 -6.31 23.54 -10.81
CA ARG A 552 -4.92 23.67 -10.33
C ARG A 552 -3.95 22.79 -11.10
N THR A 553 -4.38 21.59 -11.49
CA THR A 553 -3.61 20.73 -12.40
C THR A 553 -3.40 21.42 -13.74
N ILE A 554 -4.47 21.92 -14.38
CA ILE A 554 -4.40 22.63 -15.67
C ILE A 554 -3.47 23.84 -15.58
N ASP A 555 -3.58 24.63 -14.52
CA ASP A 555 -2.76 25.83 -14.28
C ASP A 555 -1.26 25.49 -14.17
N GLY A 556 -0.94 24.28 -13.72
CA GLY A 556 0.44 23.78 -13.61
C GLY A 556 1.02 23.20 -14.90
N LEU A 557 0.22 22.98 -15.95
CA LEU A 557 0.68 22.44 -17.24
C LEU A 557 1.15 23.56 -18.19
N ALA A 558 2.02 23.19 -19.13
CA ALA A 558 2.44 24.06 -20.22
C ALA A 558 1.33 24.27 -21.26
N PRO A 559 1.28 25.43 -21.93
CA PRO A 559 0.46 25.60 -23.12
C PRO A 559 0.68 24.49 -24.15
N GLY A 560 -0.39 24.04 -24.80
CA GLY A 560 -0.35 22.92 -25.74
C GLY A 560 -0.44 21.54 -25.09
N SER A 561 -0.48 21.46 -23.75
CA SER A 561 -0.80 20.22 -23.03
C SER A 561 -2.25 19.78 -23.27
N MET A 562 -2.52 18.49 -23.17
CA MET A 562 -3.87 17.92 -23.25
C MET A 562 -4.34 17.41 -21.90
N LEU A 563 -5.62 17.63 -21.59
CA LEU A 563 -6.33 16.95 -20.51
C LEU A 563 -7.32 15.96 -21.13
N ILE A 564 -7.15 14.67 -20.86
CA ILE A 564 -7.98 13.57 -21.39
C ILE A 564 -8.77 12.99 -20.21
N MET A 565 -10.10 12.98 -20.31
CA MET A 565 -10.96 12.45 -19.24
C MET A 565 -12.14 11.64 -19.79
N ALA A 566 -12.48 10.58 -19.07
CA ALA A 566 -13.74 9.86 -19.21
C ALA A 566 -14.38 9.70 -17.81
N GLN A 567 -15.65 10.05 -17.67
CA GLN A 567 -16.34 10.07 -16.39
C GLN A 567 -17.73 9.44 -16.48
N LEU A 568 -18.13 8.68 -15.47
CA LEU A 568 -19.49 8.16 -15.36
C LEU A 568 -20.47 9.30 -15.07
N ASP A 569 -21.54 9.37 -15.87
CA ASP A 569 -22.66 10.28 -15.69
C ASP A 569 -23.76 9.60 -14.86
N GLU A 570 -24.01 10.14 -13.67
CA GLU A 570 -25.01 9.58 -12.74
C GLU A 570 -26.45 9.80 -13.20
N SER A 571 -26.70 10.65 -14.21
CA SER A 571 -28.05 10.88 -14.72
C SER A 571 -28.66 9.67 -15.43
N TYR A 572 -27.86 8.63 -15.70
CA TYR A 572 -28.32 7.41 -16.36
C TYR A 572 -28.92 6.42 -15.34
N GLU A 573 -30.21 6.14 -15.49
CA GLU A 573 -30.99 5.26 -14.60
C GLU A 573 -30.40 3.84 -14.52
N ASP A 574 -29.93 3.30 -15.65
CA ASP A 574 -29.35 1.95 -15.75
C ASP A 574 -28.07 1.76 -14.90
N LEU A 575 -27.47 2.84 -14.39
CA LEU A 575 -26.31 2.75 -13.49
C LEU A 575 -26.67 2.76 -12.01
N GLN A 576 -27.89 3.16 -11.63
CA GLN A 576 -28.21 3.49 -10.24
C GLN A 576 -28.01 2.32 -9.28
N GLU A 577 -28.41 1.12 -9.69
CA GLU A 577 -28.24 -0.10 -8.90
C GLU A 577 -26.76 -0.43 -8.69
N GLY A 578 -25.95 -0.38 -9.75
CA GLY A 578 -24.50 -0.61 -9.65
C GLY A 578 -23.77 0.49 -8.86
N LEU A 579 -24.18 1.76 -8.99
CA LEU A 579 -23.63 2.88 -8.21
C LEU A 579 -23.94 2.73 -6.72
N GLU A 580 -25.16 2.32 -6.37
CA GLU A 580 -25.55 1.99 -4.99
C GLU A 580 -24.72 0.81 -4.45
N MET A 581 -24.51 -0.23 -5.26
CA MET A 581 -23.67 -1.37 -4.89
C MET A 581 -22.21 -0.95 -4.61
N MET A 582 -21.63 -0.09 -5.47
CA MET A 582 -20.28 0.47 -5.25
C MET A 582 -20.20 1.31 -3.98
N ARG A 583 -21.20 2.18 -3.73
CA ARG A 583 -21.29 2.99 -2.51
C ARG A 583 -21.32 2.12 -1.25
N ARG A 584 -22.10 1.04 -1.23
CA ARG A 584 -22.17 0.09 -0.09
C ARG A 584 -20.87 -0.69 0.13
N ALA A 585 -20.13 -0.96 -0.94
CA ALA A 585 -18.85 -1.64 -0.85
C ALA A 585 -17.68 -0.73 -0.49
N LEU A 586 -17.94 0.57 -0.23
CA LEU A 586 -16.93 1.61 0.01
C LEU A 586 -15.92 1.73 -1.15
N VAL A 587 -16.34 1.34 -2.35
CA VAL A 587 -15.53 1.50 -3.57
C VAL A 587 -15.86 2.89 -4.14
N SER A 588 -14.93 3.82 -4.00
CA SER A 588 -15.12 5.20 -4.43
C SER A 588 -15.00 5.33 -5.95
N VAL A 589 -16.14 5.26 -6.64
CA VAL A 589 -16.29 5.63 -8.05
C VAL A 589 -17.41 6.66 -8.11
N PRO A 590 -17.12 7.96 -7.91
CA PRO A 590 -18.14 8.98 -8.00
C PRO A 590 -18.59 9.11 -9.44
N ALA A 591 -19.77 8.58 -9.75
CA ALA A 591 -20.51 9.11 -10.88
C ALA A 591 -20.92 10.55 -10.55
N ARG A 592 -20.99 11.39 -11.58
CA ARG A 592 -21.23 12.82 -11.45
C ARG A 592 -22.36 13.24 -12.38
N PRO A 593 -23.14 14.28 -12.06
CA PRO A 593 -24.05 14.84 -13.03
C PRO A 593 -23.23 15.49 -14.17
N PHE A 594 -23.75 15.45 -15.39
CA PHE A 594 -23.10 16.03 -16.59
C PHE A 594 -22.51 17.43 -16.36
N GLN A 595 -23.23 18.28 -15.62
CA GLN A 595 -22.80 19.64 -15.30
C GLN A 595 -21.52 19.68 -14.44
N GLU A 596 -21.35 18.77 -13.50
CA GLU A 596 -20.11 18.68 -12.70
C GLU A 596 -18.95 18.14 -13.56
N ILE A 597 -19.21 17.17 -14.45
CA ILE A 597 -18.21 16.65 -15.40
C ILE A 597 -17.67 17.78 -16.28
N LYS A 598 -18.58 18.64 -16.78
CA LYS A 598 -18.24 19.84 -17.55
C LYS A 598 -17.31 20.79 -16.77
N GLU A 599 -17.56 20.98 -15.48
CA GLU A 599 -16.75 21.84 -14.61
C GLU A 599 -15.34 21.30 -14.37
N LEU A 600 -15.13 19.98 -14.44
CA LEU A 600 -13.78 19.39 -14.36
C LEU A 600 -12.86 19.86 -15.48
N PHE A 601 -13.39 20.23 -16.66
CA PHE A 601 -12.58 20.80 -17.73
C PHE A 601 -12.22 22.28 -17.53
N GLY A 602 -12.70 22.92 -16.45
CA GLY A 602 -12.31 24.29 -16.10
C GLY A 602 -12.65 25.35 -17.15
N GLY A 603 -13.61 25.07 -18.04
CA GLY A 603 -13.96 25.95 -19.15
C GLY A 603 -12.97 25.95 -20.32
N LEU A 604 -12.01 25.01 -20.36
CA LEU A 604 -11.12 24.83 -21.50
C LEU A 604 -11.92 24.44 -22.75
N PRO A 605 -11.58 24.96 -23.94
CA PRO A 605 -12.17 24.45 -25.16
C PRO A 605 -11.76 22.99 -25.37
N LEU A 606 -12.70 22.20 -25.89
CA LEU A 606 -12.51 20.78 -26.15
C LEU A 606 -12.24 20.54 -27.63
N VAL A 607 -11.54 19.45 -27.93
CA VAL A 607 -11.39 18.99 -29.30
C VAL A 607 -12.73 18.46 -29.80
N ASP A 608 -13.11 18.88 -31.00
CA ASP A 608 -14.29 18.39 -31.70
C ASP A 608 -14.28 16.84 -31.76
N PRO A 609 -15.37 16.19 -31.30
CA PRO A 609 -15.46 14.74 -31.24
C PRO A 609 -15.61 14.11 -32.63
N THR A 610 -15.79 14.89 -33.69
CA THR A 610 -15.90 14.37 -35.06
C THR A 610 -14.59 13.69 -35.50
N PRO A 611 -14.65 12.46 -36.08
CA PRO A 611 -13.46 11.77 -36.57
C PRO A 611 -12.60 12.63 -37.50
N GLY A 612 -11.30 12.74 -37.18
CA GLY A 612 -10.33 13.50 -37.98
C GLY A 612 -10.35 15.03 -37.75
N SER A 613 -11.31 15.55 -36.99
CA SER A 613 -11.30 16.98 -36.63
C SER A 613 -10.13 17.30 -35.72
N THR A 614 -9.65 18.54 -35.77
CA THR A 614 -8.69 19.09 -34.80
C THR A 614 -9.16 20.45 -34.28
N GLU A 615 -10.40 20.81 -34.61
CA GLU A 615 -11.00 22.07 -34.20
C GLU A 615 -11.28 22.05 -32.70
N LEU A 616 -11.22 23.24 -32.11
CA LEU A 616 -11.56 23.47 -30.72
C LEU A 616 -12.97 24.05 -30.65
N VAL A 617 -13.84 23.38 -29.90
CA VAL A 617 -15.25 23.71 -29.72
C VAL A 617 -15.54 24.03 -28.24
N PRO A 618 -16.64 24.73 -27.93
CA PRO A 618 -17.12 24.88 -26.56
C PRO A 618 -17.27 23.52 -25.85
N VAL A 619 -17.16 23.51 -24.51
CA VAL A 619 -17.21 22.27 -23.72
C VAL A 619 -18.50 21.48 -23.97
N GLU A 620 -19.61 22.19 -24.16
CA GLU A 620 -20.95 21.63 -24.42
C GLU A 620 -21.02 20.85 -25.74
N GLU A 621 -20.17 21.19 -26.70
CA GLU A 621 -20.10 20.54 -28.02
C GLU A 621 -19.04 19.44 -28.04
N GLY A 622 -17.97 19.58 -27.25
CA GLY A 622 -16.88 18.62 -27.21
C GLY A 622 -17.04 17.48 -26.20
N LEU A 623 -17.84 17.68 -25.15
CA LEU A 623 -18.11 16.67 -24.13
C LEU A 623 -19.32 15.84 -24.55
N VAL A 624 -19.06 14.63 -25.03
CA VAL A 624 -20.09 13.73 -25.57
C VAL A 624 -20.09 12.39 -24.85
N PRO A 625 -21.18 11.61 -24.94
CA PRO A 625 -21.13 10.19 -24.60
C PRO A 625 -19.96 9.50 -25.31
N ILE A 626 -19.23 8.64 -24.59
CA ILE A 626 -17.94 8.11 -25.02
C ILE A 626 -18.02 7.35 -26.35
N GLY A 627 -19.16 6.71 -26.64
CA GLY A 627 -19.42 6.03 -27.90
C GLY A 627 -19.64 6.95 -29.11
N GLN A 628 -19.72 8.26 -28.90
CA GLN A 628 -19.80 9.29 -29.94
C GLN A 628 -18.44 9.95 -30.18
N TRP A 629 -17.50 9.83 -29.26
CA TRP A 629 -16.19 10.49 -29.37
C TRP A 629 -15.33 9.80 -30.42
N ARG A 630 -15.12 10.47 -31.56
CA ARG A 630 -14.40 10.00 -32.77
C ARG A 630 -14.83 8.62 -33.25
N ALA A 631 -16.09 8.28 -33.03
CA ALA A 631 -16.59 6.98 -33.41
C ALA A 631 -16.72 6.86 -34.94
N HIS A 632 -16.13 5.81 -35.51
CA HIS A 632 -16.46 5.36 -36.87
C HIS A 632 -17.79 4.59 -36.92
N ASP A 633 -18.27 4.10 -35.77
CA ASP A 633 -19.54 3.39 -35.61
C ASP A 633 -20.22 3.81 -34.29
N ALA A 634 -21.32 4.54 -34.39
CA ALA A 634 -22.06 5.10 -33.26
C ALA A 634 -22.67 4.06 -32.30
N ARG A 635 -22.58 2.76 -32.62
CA ARG A 635 -23.09 1.66 -31.77
C ARG A 635 -22.08 1.20 -30.72
N GLN A 636 -20.89 1.79 -30.68
CA GLN A 636 -19.76 1.28 -29.90
C GLN A 636 -19.45 2.18 -28.69
N GLY A 637 -20.31 2.15 -27.68
CA GLY A 637 -20.00 2.73 -26.37
C GLY A 637 -21.23 2.81 -25.47
N HIS A 638 -20.99 2.83 -24.16
CA HIS A 638 -22.08 2.97 -23.20
C HIS A 638 -22.40 4.46 -23.00
N PRO A 639 -23.66 4.90 -23.10
CA PRO A 639 -23.99 6.32 -23.09
C PRO A 639 -23.74 6.97 -21.72
N SER A 640 -23.64 6.17 -20.66
CA SER A 640 -23.41 6.64 -19.29
C SER A 640 -21.99 7.09 -18.95
N VAL A 641 -21.09 7.14 -19.94
CA VAL A 641 -19.74 7.66 -19.74
C VAL A 641 -19.59 8.85 -20.67
N CYS A 642 -19.32 10.03 -20.13
CA CYS A 642 -18.98 11.22 -20.91
C CYS A 642 -17.47 11.29 -21.09
N ALA A 643 -17.01 11.69 -22.27
CA ALA A 643 -15.60 11.78 -22.59
C ALA A 643 -15.28 13.07 -23.36
N GLY A 644 -14.09 13.60 -23.10
CA GLY A 644 -13.61 14.83 -23.73
C GLY A 644 -12.10 14.97 -23.66
N VAL A 645 -11.54 15.70 -24.62
CA VAL A 645 -10.12 16.05 -24.68
C VAL A 645 -10.01 17.56 -24.75
N ALA A 646 -9.40 18.18 -23.74
CA ALA A 646 -9.17 19.62 -23.71
C ALA A 646 -7.74 19.97 -24.08
N LEU A 647 -7.55 21.16 -24.66
CA LEU A 647 -6.23 21.74 -24.91
C LEU A 647 -5.98 22.89 -23.94
N VAL A 648 -4.81 22.89 -23.29
CA VAL A 648 -4.36 24.01 -22.46
C VAL A 648 -3.96 25.17 -23.39
N PRO A 649 -4.62 26.34 -23.32
CA PRO A 649 -4.34 27.45 -24.21
C PRO A 649 -2.98 28.11 -23.91
N PRO A 650 -2.45 28.94 -24.82
CA PRO A 650 -1.39 29.88 -24.52
C PRO A 650 -1.73 30.74 -23.28
N LYS A 651 -0.78 30.85 -22.35
CA LYS A 651 -0.90 31.67 -21.13
C LYS A 651 -0.64 33.15 -21.40
#